data_AF-A0A1I7G463-F1
#
_entry.id   AF-A0A1I7G463-F1
#
_cell.length_a   1.000
_cell.length_b   1.000
_cell.length_c   1.000
_cell.angle_alpha   90.00
_cell.angle_beta   90.00
_cell.angle_gamma   90.00
#
_symmetry.space_group_name_H-M   'P 1'
#
loop_
_entity.id
_entity.type
_entity.pdbx_description
1 polymer ?
#
loop_
_entity_poly.entity_id
_entity_poly.type
_entity_poly.pdbx_seq_one_letter_code
_entity_poly.pdbx_strand_id
1 'polypeptide(L)'
;MKKYTRFLFITAIVWLTCGSYCQLHADNRLSIFDIPLSNGETMRIQVCSNEIFRIRFSSTGKFQETLMERYGIIKTEWEPTEVTHKREREKHLISTSSYRLIVDPITGDMTLHDNRGREVVKKIQRMKPEERITGELGASLRSYFEEMGQEKAIIGSEKTDAPVNMEASDEAGNPAQTGIISISLDEKERFYGGGSTSRSNIQHRGTALRMWATYQKAENPTPFIISSGGWGIFNNTTVKNYFDIGRFQKEKLYIYNSEGAPDFYLFLGKEMSDVIDLYTQVTGRPYLLPKWAYGLAFGGNQMENQFDIMNDALRFREEQIPCDIFWLEPQWMEKRYDFSTSKNWNFDRFPAEPFWEKKMFPKYEHPSLFISRLHGLGFKLALWLCIDHDMSIAEEDRLAGKRGAPLSGKEHWFDHLTRFIDQGVDGFKLDPAHTLDEHPELKYYNGKTDKEMHNLNQVLLPKHMYETFRSHKGIRSFHHYCGGYAGTQHWGAATSGDNGGGKVALLDQLNLGLSGFLNSSADVLVDVSDNKMAMHMGFFLPWIQVNSWYNLLHPWYMKPEEKELFRFYARLRNSLFPYIYSAALQGSQTGIPIARAMPLVFPDDRAVDNIINQYMFGEHLLVAIYSDSLYLPKGNWINYWTGEKVAGNRIVKANVPETRGGPLFIREGAIIPYQKPSQFIGEHPLDTIELRIYPHQTSSYTLWEDDGITFAYEEGKLSKTKIDCRESGKETTITLNAVVGSYDGMPLQRTWELRVFTGSRPTQLLLNNITTDKWVYENGTVHFTLFQDDFHKKQTIVIQ
;
A
#
# COMPACT_ATOMS: atom_id res chain seq x y z
N MET A 1 5.59 -5.76 59.29
CA MET A 1 5.51 -5.03 58.00
C MET A 1 6.00 -3.60 58.20
N LYS A 2 6.80 -3.10 57.26
CA LYS A 2 7.42 -1.76 57.16
C LYS A 2 8.80 -1.57 57.82
N LYS A 3 9.81 -1.49 56.95
CA LYS A 3 11.18 -1.00 57.11
C LYS A 3 11.66 -0.71 55.66
N TYR A 4 12.36 0.34 55.25
CA TYR A 4 12.82 1.61 55.81
C TYR A 4 13.26 2.49 54.63
N THR A 5 13.25 3.81 54.85
CA THR A 5 13.69 4.89 53.97
C THR A 5 15.22 5.07 53.99
N ARG A 6 15.79 5.42 52.81
CA ARG A 6 17.06 6.12 52.47
C ARG A 6 18.20 6.21 53.51
N PHE A 7 19.45 5.95 53.06
CA PHE A 7 20.60 6.83 53.33
C PHE A 7 21.72 6.70 52.28
N LEU A 8 22.39 7.83 52.05
CA LEU A 8 23.49 8.13 51.12
C LEU A 8 24.88 7.99 51.82
N PHE A 9 25.88 7.54 51.05
CA PHE A 9 27.29 8.03 50.96
C PHE A 9 28.44 7.66 51.95
N ILE A 10 29.57 7.30 51.31
CA ILE A 10 31.03 7.39 51.66
C ILE A 10 31.72 6.20 52.34
N THR A 11 32.62 5.53 51.61
CA THR A 11 34.10 5.60 51.82
C THR A 11 34.86 4.94 50.67
N ALA A 12 36.05 5.47 50.38
CA ALA A 12 36.91 5.13 49.27
C ALA A 12 38.27 4.55 49.77
N ILE A 13 38.97 3.89 48.84
CA ILE A 13 40.43 3.62 48.77
C ILE A 13 40.97 2.40 49.56
N VAL A 14 41.38 1.34 48.84
CA VAL A 14 42.78 0.84 48.73
C VAL A 14 42.97 0.19 47.35
N TRP A 15 44.09 0.51 46.71
CA TRP A 15 44.57 0.13 45.37
C TRP A 15 45.57 -1.04 45.43
N LEU A 16 45.84 -1.64 44.25
CA LEU A 16 46.91 -2.61 43.86
C LEU A 16 46.57 -4.10 44.11
N THR A 17 46.62 -5.03 43.12
CA THR A 17 47.68 -5.27 42.12
C THR A 17 47.20 -5.95 40.81
N CYS A 18 47.75 -5.47 39.68
CA CYS A 18 48.18 -6.11 38.42
C CYS A 18 47.40 -7.26 37.73
N GLY A 19 47.15 -7.09 36.42
CA GLY A 19 47.14 -8.22 35.47
C GLY A 19 46.28 -8.05 34.21
N SER A 20 46.81 -7.36 33.20
CA SER A 20 46.33 -7.16 31.83
C SER A 20 45.39 -8.21 31.22
N TYR A 21 44.12 -7.85 31.01
CA TYR A 21 43.30 -8.18 29.84
C TYR A 21 42.19 -7.11 29.74
N CYS A 22 42.42 -6.07 28.94
CA CYS A 22 41.43 -5.02 28.74
C CYS A 22 40.42 -5.47 27.68
N GLN A 23 39.49 -6.36 28.05
CA GLN A 23 38.16 -6.38 27.44
C GLN A 23 37.41 -5.17 28.01
N LEU A 24 37.57 -4.02 27.37
CA LEU A 24 36.68 -2.89 27.59
C LEU A 24 35.29 -3.30 27.11
N HIS A 25 34.44 -3.75 28.03
CA HIS A 25 33.00 -3.59 27.90
C HIS A 25 32.70 -2.08 27.94
N ALA A 26 32.95 -1.41 26.83
CA ALA A 26 32.50 -0.06 26.56
C ALA A 26 31.04 -0.13 26.11
N ASP A 27 30.22 0.73 26.70
CA ASP A 27 28.80 1.00 26.46
C ASP A 27 28.24 0.56 25.07
N ASN A 28 27.84 -0.71 24.95
CA ASN A 28 27.34 -1.37 23.73
C ASN A 28 25.91 -0.92 23.31
N ARG A 29 25.50 0.30 23.66
CA ARG A 29 24.16 0.84 23.36
C ARG A 29 24.15 1.95 22.30
N LEU A 30 25.31 2.35 21.77
CA LEU A 30 25.37 3.36 20.72
C LEU A 30 24.90 2.74 19.39
N SER A 31 23.72 3.18 18.92
CA SER A 31 23.18 2.85 17.59
C SER A 31 23.62 3.85 16.51
N ILE A 32 24.35 4.91 16.86
CA ILE A 32 24.79 5.98 15.96
C ILE A 32 26.31 6.08 15.95
N PHE A 33 26.88 6.11 14.75
CA PHE A 33 28.32 6.19 14.51
C PHE A 33 28.62 7.33 13.54
N ASP A 34 29.27 8.38 14.05
CA ASP A 34 29.76 9.49 13.23
C ASP A 34 31.22 9.23 12.84
N ILE A 35 31.45 9.05 11.54
CA ILE A 35 32.75 8.70 10.96
C ILE A 35 33.25 9.93 10.19
N PRO A 36 34.30 10.62 10.68
CA PRO A 36 34.94 11.68 9.91
C PRO A 36 35.67 11.07 8.70
N LEU A 37 35.46 11.67 7.53
CA LEU A 37 36.07 11.24 6.27
C LEU A 37 37.26 12.12 5.90
N SER A 38 38.21 11.59 5.13
CA SER A 38 39.41 12.33 4.71
C SER A 38 39.12 13.54 3.80
N ASN A 39 37.93 13.63 3.22
CA ASN A 39 37.48 14.78 2.43
C ASN A 39 36.89 15.93 3.29
N GLY A 40 36.87 15.78 4.62
CA GLY A 40 36.34 16.78 5.56
C GLY A 40 34.84 16.64 5.85
N GLU A 41 34.12 15.75 5.17
CA GLU A 41 32.73 15.43 5.51
C GLU A 41 32.66 14.47 6.72
N THR A 42 31.51 14.44 7.37
CA THR A 42 31.15 13.42 8.38
C THR A 42 30.06 12.53 7.80
N MET A 43 30.26 11.22 7.87
CA MET A 43 29.23 10.23 7.56
C MET A 43 28.63 9.70 8.86
N ARG A 44 27.30 9.80 9.00
CA ARG A 44 26.55 9.22 10.11
C ARG A 44 25.91 7.92 9.69
N ILE A 45 26.16 6.87 10.46
CA ILE A 45 25.47 5.58 10.34
C ILE A 45 24.61 5.38 11.57
N GLN A 46 23.31 5.23 11.37
CA GLN A 46 22.35 4.86 12.40
C GLN A 46 21.86 3.44 12.15
N VAL A 47 22.14 2.53 13.08
CA VAL A 47 21.57 1.18 13.11
C VAL A 47 20.17 1.27 13.71
N CYS A 48 19.18 1.09 12.85
CA CYS A 48 17.77 1.26 13.19
C CYS A 48 17.15 -0.05 13.69
N SER A 49 17.53 -1.17 13.06
CA SER A 49 17.23 -2.53 13.53
C SER A 49 18.37 -3.47 13.11
N ASN A 50 18.23 -4.78 13.30
CA ASN A 50 19.22 -5.73 12.78
C ASN A 50 19.33 -5.67 11.24
N GLU A 51 18.27 -5.27 10.55
CA GLU A 51 18.09 -5.29 9.09
C GLU A 51 18.04 -3.89 8.45
N ILE A 52 18.02 -2.82 9.25
CA ILE A 52 17.83 -1.44 8.77
C ILE A 52 18.99 -0.54 9.19
N PHE A 53 19.61 0.09 8.20
CA PHE A 53 20.66 1.09 8.40
C PHE A 53 20.25 2.40 7.73
N ARG A 54 20.38 3.53 8.42
CA ARG A 54 20.29 4.86 7.82
C ARG A 54 21.68 5.47 7.70
N ILE A 55 21.98 6.02 6.53
CA ILE A 55 23.27 6.64 6.22
C ILE A 55 23.03 8.08 5.78
N ARG A 56 23.77 9.00 6.38
CA ARG A 56 23.67 10.45 6.12
C ARG A 56 25.05 11.06 5.97
N PHE A 57 25.16 12.11 5.15
CA PHE A 57 26.41 12.86 4.96
C PHE A 57 26.25 14.32 5.38
N SER A 58 27.30 14.91 5.95
CA SER A 58 27.33 16.33 6.31
C SER A 58 28.73 16.92 6.16
N SER A 59 28.83 18.01 5.40
CA SER A 59 30.07 18.80 5.26
C SER A 59 30.41 19.63 6.50
N THR A 60 29.45 19.81 7.42
CA THR A 60 29.63 20.61 8.65
C THR A 60 29.71 19.76 9.92
N GLY A 61 29.53 18.44 9.79
CA GLY A 61 29.33 17.53 10.93
C GLY A 61 27.97 17.67 11.63
N LYS A 62 27.11 18.60 11.21
CA LYS A 62 25.75 18.78 11.74
C LYS A 62 24.73 18.07 10.86
N PHE A 63 23.85 17.30 11.49
CA PHE A 63 22.76 16.58 10.81
C PHE A 63 21.43 17.20 11.22
N GLN A 64 20.79 17.92 10.30
CA GLN A 64 19.51 18.58 10.56
C GLN A 64 18.36 17.57 10.52
N GLU A 65 17.27 17.88 11.21
CA GLU A 65 15.98 17.20 11.02
C GLU A 65 15.51 17.37 9.57
N THR A 66 15.11 16.28 8.90
CA THR A 66 14.50 16.38 7.56
C THR A 66 13.02 16.76 7.66
N LEU A 67 12.43 17.27 6.57
CA LEU A 67 11.00 17.58 6.55
C LEU A 67 10.12 16.32 6.78
N MET A 68 10.57 15.15 6.30
CA MET A 68 9.87 13.88 6.55
C MET A 68 9.92 13.46 8.03
N GLU A 69 11.01 13.76 8.75
CA GLU A 69 11.09 13.56 10.21
C GLU A 69 10.22 14.58 10.93
N ARG A 70 10.36 15.86 10.58
CA ARG A 70 9.67 17.00 11.20
C ARG A 70 8.15 16.82 11.21
N TYR A 71 7.59 16.36 10.08
CA TYR A 71 6.15 16.17 9.92
C TYR A 71 5.71 14.72 10.14
N GLY A 72 6.55 13.88 10.78
CA GLY A 72 6.18 12.54 11.21
C GLY A 72 5.79 11.60 10.06
N ILE A 73 6.39 11.77 8.89
CA ILE A 73 6.18 10.88 7.73
C ILE A 73 7.07 9.64 7.84
N ILE A 74 8.22 9.76 8.51
CA ILE A 74 9.12 8.65 8.78
C ILE A 74 9.35 8.46 10.27
N LYS A 75 9.54 7.20 10.66
CA LYS A 75 9.88 6.77 12.01
C LYS A 75 11.25 7.31 12.43
N THR A 76 11.31 7.94 13.60
CA THR A 76 12.53 8.49 14.20
C THR A 76 12.99 7.75 15.46
N GLU A 77 12.08 7.03 16.12
CA GLU A 77 12.35 6.28 17.36
C GLU A 77 12.59 4.80 17.06
N TRP A 78 13.58 4.20 17.71
CA TRP A 78 14.01 2.83 17.42
C TRP A 78 14.28 2.05 18.70
N GLU A 79 13.88 0.79 18.71
CA GLU A 79 14.23 -0.13 19.80
C GLU A 79 15.75 -0.34 19.85
N PRO A 80 16.36 -0.45 21.04
CA PRO A 80 17.78 -0.71 21.16
C PRO A 80 18.17 -1.98 20.41
N THR A 81 19.05 -1.85 19.42
CA THR A 81 19.64 -2.97 18.70
C THR A 81 21.05 -3.23 19.24
N GLU A 82 21.39 -4.49 19.48
CA GLU A 82 22.74 -4.86 19.86
C GLU A 82 23.68 -4.66 18.66
N VAL A 83 24.69 -3.81 18.83
CA VAL A 83 25.64 -3.46 17.78
C VAL A 83 27.06 -3.68 18.28
N THR A 84 27.87 -4.34 17.46
CA THR A 84 29.32 -4.41 17.66
C THR A 84 30.01 -3.49 16.66
N HIS A 85 30.82 -2.56 17.17
CA HIS A 85 31.69 -1.71 16.35
C HIS A 85 33.16 -2.07 16.58
N LYS A 86 33.87 -2.39 15.50
CA LYS A 86 35.32 -2.65 15.50
C LYS A 86 36.03 -1.78 14.48
N ARG A 87 37.30 -1.49 14.74
CA ARG A 87 38.22 -0.96 13.73
C ARG A 87 39.20 -2.06 13.33
N GLU A 88 39.21 -2.42 12.05
CA GLU A 88 40.12 -3.43 11.50
C GLU A 88 40.75 -2.89 10.22
N ARG A 89 42.09 -2.92 10.13
CA ARG A 89 42.86 -2.38 8.99
C ARG A 89 42.39 -0.96 8.60
N GLU A 90 42.23 -0.09 9.61
CA GLU A 90 41.71 1.28 9.48
C GLU A 90 40.25 1.43 8.99
N LYS A 91 39.50 0.33 8.78
CA LYS A 91 38.08 0.36 8.41
C LYS A 91 37.17 0.22 9.62
N HIS A 92 35.97 0.82 9.55
CA HIS A 92 34.94 0.66 10.57
C HIS A 92 34.03 -0.51 10.20
N LEU A 93 33.89 -1.48 11.10
CA LEU A 93 33.01 -2.64 10.96
C LEU A 93 31.88 -2.49 11.98
N ILE A 94 30.67 -2.21 11.49
CA ILE A 94 29.47 -2.05 12.31
C ILE A 94 28.59 -3.27 12.04
N SER A 95 28.41 -4.13 13.05
CA SER A 95 27.72 -5.41 12.92
C SER A 95 26.51 -5.50 13.84
N THR A 96 25.40 -5.96 13.29
CA THR A 96 24.21 -6.44 14.02
C THR A 96 24.26 -7.97 14.11
N SER A 97 23.21 -8.58 14.66
CA SER A 97 23.08 -10.05 14.64
C SER A 97 22.85 -10.63 13.22
N SER A 98 22.36 -9.80 12.29
CA SER A 98 21.96 -10.21 10.93
C SER A 98 22.97 -9.78 9.86
N TYR A 99 23.56 -8.57 9.98
CA TYR A 99 24.36 -7.95 8.92
C TYR A 99 25.59 -7.20 9.45
N ARG A 100 26.54 -6.95 8.55
CA ARG A 100 27.74 -6.16 8.80
C ARG A 100 27.93 -5.12 7.70
N LEU A 101 27.99 -3.86 8.11
CA LEU A 101 28.37 -2.72 7.28
C LEU A 101 29.86 -2.41 7.51
N ILE A 102 30.65 -2.40 6.44
CA ILE A 102 32.08 -2.07 6.47
C ILE A 102 32.28 -0.74 5.77
N VAL A 103 32.99 0.18 6.42
CA VAL A 103 33.22 1.54 5.95
C VAL A 103 34.71 1.82 5.85
N ASP A 104 35.13 2.34 4.71
CA ASP A 104 36.45 2.94 4.54
C ASP A 104 36.40 4.44 4.92
N PRO A 105 37.04 4.89 6.01
CA PRO A 105 36.98 6.29 6.41
C PRO A 105 37.78 7.23 5.48
N ILE A 106 38.64 6.70 4.60
CA ILE A 106 39.41 7.53 3.67
C ILE A 106 38.53 7.92 2.48
N THR A 107 37.79 6.96 1.91
CA THR A 107 36.98 7.18 0.71
C THR A 107 35.49 7.38 1.00
N GLY A 108 35.01 6.92 2.16
CA GLY A 108 33.58 6.80 2.45
C GLY A 108 32.92 5.58 1.77
N ASP A 109 33.70 4.72 1.10
CA ASP A 109 33.18 3.52 0.45
C ASP A 109 32.60 2.54 1.49
N MET A 110 31.44 1.98 1.18
CA MET A 110 30.76 1.01 2.03
C MET A 110 30.60 -0.33 1.32
N THR A 111 30.74 -1.42 2.07
CA THR A 111 30.33 -2.78 1.65
C THR A 111 29.44 -3.41 2.70
N LEU A 112 28.55 -4.29 2.26
CA LEU A 112 27.55 -4.89 3.15
C LEU A 112 27.55 -6.40 3.01
N HIS A 113 27.61 -7.09 4.15
CA HIS A 113 27.63 -8.55 4.22
C HIS A 113 26.55 -9.07 5.16
N ASP A 114 26.01 -10.26 4.88
CA ASP A 114 25.21 -11.00 5.86
C ASP A 114 26.09 -11.58 6.98
N ASN A 115 25.47 -12.12 8.04
CA ASN A 115 26.18 -12.73 9.16
C ASN A 115 26.97 -14.01 8.81
N ARG A 116 26.81 -14.55 7.59
CA ARG A 116 27.61 -15.66 7.04
C ARG A 116 28.79 -15.17 6.21
N GLY A 117 28.97 -13.86 6.07
CA GLY A 117 30.05 -13.22 5.32
C GLY A 117 29.77 -13.10 3.81
N ARG A 118 28.59 -13.49 3.34
CA ARG A 118 28.21 -13.31 1.94
C ARG A 118 27.94 -11.83 1.67
N GLU A 119 28.53 -11.34 0.60
CA GLU A 119 28.36 -9.97 0.12
C GLU A 119 26.92 -9.77 -0.40
N VAL A 120 26.20 -8.81 0.19
CA VAL A 120 24.83 -8.44 -0.19
C VAL A 120 24.88 -7.24 -1.14
N VAL A 121 25.67 -6.22 -0.78
CA VAL A 121 25.94 -5.05 -1.63
C VAL A 121 27.46 -4.87 -1.72
N LYS A 122 28.00 -5.01 -2.94
CA LYS A 122 29.46 -5.03 -3.16
C LYS A 122 30.12 -3.71 -2.86
N LYS A 123 29.47 -2.62 -3.26
CA LYS A 123 30.03 -1.28 -3.10
C LYS A 123 28.94 -0.22 -3.15
N ILE A 124 28.96 0.68 -2.18
CA ILE A 124 28.20 1.94 -2.16
C ILE A 124 29.22 3.08 -2.04
N GLN A 125 29.10 4.11 -2.87
CA GLN A 125 30.04 5.22 -2.91
C GLN A 125 29.31 6.56 -3.01
N ARG A 126 29.75 7.55 -2.23
CA ARG A 126 29.38 8.95 -2.45
C ARG A 126 30.21 9.50 -3.61
N MET A 127 29.55 9.88 -4.70
CA MET A 127 30.18 10.58 -5.82
C MET A 127 30.47 12.03 -5.42
N LYS A 128 31.44 12.70 -6.04
CA LYS A 128 31.72 14.10 -5.71
C LYS A 128 31.09 15.05 -6.74
N PRO A 129 30.53 16.20 -6.34
CA PRO A 129 29.97 17.18 -7.27
C PRO A 129 30.95 17.63 -8.37
N GLU A 130 32.24 17.75 -8.03
CA GLU A 130 33.31 18.17 -8.93
C GLU A 130 33.80 17.09 -9.91
N GLU A 131 33.38 15.83 -9.72
CA GLU A 131 33.74 14.77 -10.65
C GLU A 131 33.00 14.97 -11.99
N ARG A 132 33.74 14.89 -13.10
CA ARG A 132 33.21 15.05 -14.46
C ARG A 132 31.95 14.20 -14.72
N ILE A 133 31.95 12.98 -14.18
CA ILE A 133 30.85 12.01 -14.34
C ILE A 133 29.53 12.51 -13.72
N THR A 134 29.58 13.36 -12.69
CA THR A 134 28.40 13.96 -12.06
C THR A 134 27.66 14.89 -13.04
N GLY A 135 28.42 15.73 -13.77
CA GLY A 135 27.87 16.59 -14.81
C GLY A 135 27.35 15.81 -16.02
N GLU A 136 28.07 14.77 -16.44
CA GLU A 136 27.66 13.90 -17.56
C GLU A 136 26.38 13.11 -17.23
N LEU A 137 26.28 12.56 -16.02
CA LEU A 137 25.07 11.87 -15.55
C LEU A 137 23.87 12.82 -15.53
N GLY A 138 24.02 14.02 -14.95
CA GLY A 138 22.95 15.03 -14.92
C GLY A 138 22.48 15.44 -16.32
N ALA A 139 23.41 15.63 -17.27
CA ALA A 139 23.07 15.89 -18.67
C ALA A 139 22.34 14.70 -19.32
N SER A 140 22.76 13.47 -19.02
CA SER A 140 22.12 12.26 -19.53
C SER A 140 20.70 12.07 -19.00
N LEU A 141 20.45 12.41 -17.73
CA LEU A 141 19.12 12.37 -17.12
C LEU A 141 18.20 13.43 -17.73
N ARG A 142 18.68 14.68 -17.88
CA ARG A 142 17.95 15.75 -18.57
C ARG A 142 17.48 15.30 -19.95
N SER A 143 18.41 14.85 -20.80
CA SER A 143 18.09 14.37 -22.14
C SER A 143 17.09 13.21 -22.13
N TYR A 144 17.19 12.28 -21.18
CA TYR A 144 16.29 11.13 -21.08
C TYR A 144 14.83 11.53 -20.75
N PHE A 145 14.64 12.54 -19.90
CA PHE A 145 13.30 12.97 -19.47
C PHE A 145 12.73 14.14 -20.29
N GLU A 146 13.56 14.92 -20.99
CA GLU A 146 13.12 15.95 -21.96
C GLU A 146 12.33 15.32 -23.13
N GLU A 147 12.72 14.12 -23.57
CA GLU A 147 12.05 13.40 -24.68
C GLU A 147 10.65 12.87 -24.31
N MET A 148 10.25 12.87 -23.03
CA MET A 148 8.97 12.31 -22.55
C MET A 148 7.74 13.25 -22.68
N GLY A 149 7.90 14.44 -23.29
CA GLY A 149 6.77 15.25 -23.81
C GLY A 149 6.08 16.21 -22.83
N GLN A 150 5.26 17.12 -23.38
CA GLN A 150 4.62 18.28 -22.70
C GLN A 150 3.62 17.90 -21.59
N GLU A 151 3.45 18.79 -20.61
CA GLU A 151 2.44 18.68 -19.54
C GLU A 151 1.02 18.73 -20.10
N LYS A 152 0.13 17.91 -19.56
CA LYS A 152 -1.31 17.96 -19.88
C LYS A 152 -2.02 18.79 -18.82
N ALA A 153 -2.92 19.67 -19.25
CA ALA A 153 -3.76 20.45 -18.34
C ALA A 153 -4.71 19.56 -17.52
N ILE A 154 -5.02 19.99 -16.31
CA ILE A 154 -5.98 19.34 -15.42
C ILE A 154 -7.38 19.36 -16.04
N ILE A 155 -8.01 18.20 -16.08
CA ILE A 155 -9.33 18.01 -16.67
C ILE A 155 -10.39 18.70 -15.81
N GLY A 156 -11.28 19.49 -16.43
CA GLY A 156 -12.38 20.17 -15.74
C GLY A 156 -12.05 21.57 -15.19
N SER A 157 -10.83 22.07 -15.36
CA SER A 157 -10.48 23.45 -15.02
C SER A 157 -11.07 24.46 -16.02
N GLU A 158 -11.71 25.54 -15.53
CA GLU A 158 -12.24 26.64 -16.38
C GLU A 158 -11.12 27.52 -16.98
N LYS A 159 -9.86 27.27 -16.61
CA LYS A 159 -8.68 27.87 -17.28
C LYS A 159 -8.39 27.11 -18.58
N THR A 160 -9.27 27.25 -19.56
CA THR A 160 -8.89 27.06 -20.96
C THR A 160 -7.93 28.20 -21.33
N ASP A 161 -6.74 27.88 -21.82
CA ASP A 161 -5.73 28.81 -22.38
C ASP A 161 -4.66 29.39 -21.44
N ALA A 162 -3.92 28.51 -20.75
CA ALA A 162 -2.50 28.79 -20.55
C ALA A 162 -1.70 27.53 -20.88
N PRO A 163 -0.95 27.46 -22.01
CA PRO A 163 0.16 26.54 -22.05
C PRO A 163 1.10 27.00 -20.94
N VAL A 164 1.33 26.16 -19.94
CA VAL A 164 2.50 26.33 -19.07
C VAL A 164 3.72 25.99 -19.92
N ASN A 165 4.06 26.89 -20.84
CA ASN A 165 5.40 27.01 -21.39
C ASN A 165 6.26 27.62 -20.28
N MET A 166 6.49 26.85 -19.22
CA MET A 166 7.71 27.04 -18.46
C MET A 166 8.79 26.30 -19.23
N GLU A 167 9.80 27.03 -19.71
CA GLU A 167 11.06 26.43 -20.13
C GLU A 167 11.45 25.40 -19.07
N ALA A 168 11.66 24.14 -19.47
CA ALA A 168 11.98 23.04 -18.57
C ALA A 168 13.09 23.47 -17.60
N SER A 169 12.71 23.84 -16.37
CA SER A 169 13.64 24.41 -15.41
C SER A 169 14.47 23.27 -14.85
N ASP A 170 15.77 23.26 -15.16
CA ASP A 170 16.82 22.47 -14.51
C ASP A 170 16.36 21.13 -13.91
N GLU A 171 15.87 20.19 -14.74
CA GLU A 171 15.43 18.85 -14.29
C GLU A 171 16.46 18.20 -13.35
N ALA A 172 17.75 18.24 -13.72
CA ALA A 172 18.83 17.71 -12.89
C ALA A 172 19.40 18.70 -11.84
N GLY A 173 18.91 19.94 -11.75
CA GLY A 173 19.45 20.95 -10.84
C GLY A 173 20.91 21.38 -11.14
N ASN A 174 21.50 22.10 -10.17
CA ASN A 174 22.89 22.56 -10.25
C ASN A 174 23.85 21.43 -9.81
N PRO A 175 24.75 20.94 -10.69
CA PRO A 175 25.69 19.87 -10.36
C PRO A 175 26.47 20.09 -9.06
N ALA A 176 26.85 21.33 -8.74
CA ALA A 176 27.61 21.68 -7.53
C ALA A 176 26.83 21.48 -6.22
N GLN A 177 25.50 21.39 -6.29
CA GLN A 177 24.62 21.23 -5.13
C GLN A 177 24.06 19.80 -5.01
N THR A 178 24.41 18.91 -5.94
CA THR A 178 23.82 17.58 -6.03
C THR A 178 24.40 16.58 -5.02
N GLY A 179 23.50 15.73 -4.52
CA GLY A 179 23.83 14.57 -3.70
C GLY A 179 23.71 13.31 -4.53
N ILE A 180 24.80 12.57 -4.72
CA ILE A 180 24.79 11.38 -5.58
C ILE A 180 25.45 10.21 -4.85
N ILE A 181 24.74 9.09 -4.82
CA ILE A 181 25.28 7.80 -4.40
C ILE A 181 25.33 6.88 -5.60
N SER A 182 26.43 6.14 -5.76
CA SER A 182 26.53 5.03 -6.69
C SER A 182 26.58 3.69 -5.96
N ILE A 183 25.89 2.69 -6.48
CA ILE A 183 25.86 1.33 -5.95
C ILE A 183 26.25 0.38 -7.08
N SER A 184 27.15 -0.56 -6.80
CA SER A 184 27.50 -1.60 -7.76
C SER A 184 26.40 -2.64 -7.88
N LEU A 185 26.03 -3.00 -9.11
CA LEU A 185 24.99 -3.97 -9.43
C LEU A 185 25.59 -5.34 -9.75
N ASP A 186 24.93 -6.41 -9.28
CA ASP A 186 25.21 -7.75 -9.82
C ASP A 186 24.61 -7.88 -11.24
N GLU A 187 25.17 -8.70 -12.12
CA GLU A 187 24.71 -8.80 -13.53
C GLU A 187 23.26 -9.32 -13.66
N LYS A 188 22.84 -10.22 -12.76
CA LYS A 188 21.52 -10.87 -12.85
C LYS A 188 20.43 -10.18 -12.05
N GLU A 189 20.81 -9.16 -11.30
CA GLU A 189 19.94 -8.41 -10.40
C GLU A 189 18.82 -7.68 -11.16
N ARG A 190 17.62 -7.71 -10.60
CA ARG A 190 16.44 -6.98 -11.11
C ARG A 190 15.98 -5.98 -10.06
N PHE A 191 15.42 -4.87 -10.51
CA PHE A 191 14.96 -3.78 -9.67
C PHE A 191 13.49 -3.45 -9.93
N TYR A 192 12.77 -3.19 -8.85
CA TYR A 192 11.32 -2.96 -8.80
C TYR A 192 11.01 -1.82 -7.83
N GLY A 193 9.79 -1.27 -7.87
CA GLY A 193 9.34 -0.22 -6.96
C GLY A 193 9.11 1.10 -7.68
N GLY A 194 9.53 2.21 -7.09
CA GLY A 194 9.48 3.52 -7.74
C GLY A 194 8.11 4.22 -7.76
N GLY A 195 7.05 3.63 -7.19
CA GLY A 195 5.68 4.15 -7.29
C GLY A 195 5.18 4.21 -8.73
N SER A 196 4.26 5.13 -9.06
CA SER A 196 3.66 5.23 -10.39
C SER A 196 4.56 5.92 -11.44
N THR A 197 5.88 5.74 -11.37
CA THR A 197 6.87 6.42 -12.23
C THR A 197 7.06 5.80 -13.60
N SER A 198 6.70 4.52 -13.76
CA SER A 198 6.85 3.80 -15.04
C SER A 198 5.52 3.24 -15.52
N ARG A 199 5.20 3.54 -16.78
CA ARG A 199 3.98 3.12 -17.47
C ARG A 199 4.24 2.16 -18.64
N SER A 200 5.46 1.62 -18.72
CA SER A 200 5.88 0.66 -19.74
C SER A 200 6.39 -0.67 -19.16
N ASN A 201 6.87 -0.65 -17.92
CA ASN A 201 7.55 -1.78 -17.30
C ASN A 201 7.47 -1.72 -15.78
N ILE A 202 7.51 -2.89 -15.13
CA ILE A 202 7.66 -3.04 -13.68
C ILE A 202 9.11 -3.34 -13.28
N GLN A 203 9.89 -3.91 -14.20
CA GLN A 203 11.32 -4.15 -14.01
C GLN A 203 12.10 -2.95 -14.54
N HIS A 204 12.97 -2.36 -13.74
CA HIS A 204 13.57 -1.05 -14.05
C HIS A 204 15.05 -1.08 -14.43
N ARG A 205 15.71 -2.25 -14.49
CA ARG A 205 17.12 -2.29 -14.92
C ARG A 205 17.24 -1.90 -16.39
N GLY A 206 18.22 -1.05 -16.68
CA GLY A 206 18.43 -0.42 -17.98
C GLY A 206 17.60 0.84 -18.18
N THR A 207 16.86 1.30 -17.18
CA THR A 207 16.01 2.51 -17.25
C THR A 207 16.39 3.52 -16.18
N ALA A 208 15.75 4.70 -16.21
CA ALA A 208 15.82 5.68 -15.13
C ALA A 208 14.41 6.05 -14.67
N LEU A 209 14.27 6.35 -13.36
CA LEU A 209 13.02 6.79 -12.75
C LEU A 209 13.18 8.22 -12.25
N ARG A 210 12.15 9.06 -12.45
CA ARG A 210 12.09 10.43 -11.94
C ARG A 210 11.12 10.52 -10.78
N MET A 211 11.61 10.99 -9.63
CA MET A 211 10.84 11.14 -8.39
C MET A 211 10.37 12.58 -8.24
N TRP A 212 9.28 12.88 -8.96
CA TRP A 212 8.62 14.18 -8.92
C TRP A 212 7.15 14.00 -9.29
N ALA A 213 6.25 14.34 -8.36
CA ALA A 213 4.83 14.17 -8.58
C ALA A 213 4.39 15.01 -9.79
N THR A 214 3.66 14.43 -10.73
CA THR A 214 3.27 15.12 -11.94
C THR A 214 1.99 14.49 -12.49
N TYR A 215 0.99 15.34 -12.67
CA TYR A 215 -0.33 14.96 -13.16
C TYR A 215 -0.24 14.18 -14.48
N GLN A 216 -0.96 13.04 -14.56
CA GLN A 216 -1.00 12.15 -15.73
C GLN A 216 0.36 11.69 -16.26
N LYS A 217 1.43 11.74 -15.46
CA LYS A 217 2.75 11.19 -15.80
C LYS A 217 3.30 10.30 -14.70
N ALA A 218 3.35 10.81 -13.48
CA ALA A 218 3.83 10.12 -12.29
C ALA A 218 3.19 10.80 -11.08
N GLU A 219 1.94 10.49 -10.78
CA GLU A 219 1.17 11.16 -9.73
C GLU A 219 1.64 10.77 -8.32
N ASN A 220 2.12 9.53 -8.16
CA ASN A 220 2.57 8.99 -6.88
C ASN A 220 3.96 8.32 -7.01
N PRO A 221 5.01 9.11 -7.31
CA PRO A 221 6.37 8.59 -7.37
C PRO A 221 6.88 8.31 -5.97
N THR A 222 7.48 7.13 -5.78
CA THR A 222 7.96 6.71 -4.47
C THR A 222 9.47 6.46 -4.56
N PRO A 223 10.34 7.23 -3.88
CA PRO A 223 11.80 7.15 -3.99
C PRO A 223 12.39 5.93 -3.24
N PHE A 224 11.84 4.76 -3.53
CA PHE A 224 12.20 3.48 -2.97
C PHE A 224 12.26 2.44 -4.08
N ILE A 225 13.36 1.69 -4.12
CA ILE A 225 13.51 0.55 -5.03
C ILE A 225 13.95 -0.70 -4.27
N ILE A 226 13.57 -1.85 -4.80
CA ILE A 226 13.85 -3.16 -4.25
C ILE A 226 14.62 -3.97 -5.28
N SER A 227 15.69 -4.60 -4.82
CA SER A 227 16.42 -5.60 -5.58
C SER A 227 15.82 -6.99 -5.37
N SER A 228 15.76 -7.75 -6.45
CA SER A 228 15.53 -9.20 -6.42
C SER A 228 16.56 -10.01 -5.60
N GLY A 229 17.65 -9.38 -5.18
CA GLY A 229 18.66 -9.94 -4.28
C GLY A 229 18.32 -9.86 -2.79
N GLY A 230 17.11 -9.38 -2.43
CA GLY A 230 16.66 -9.31 -1.04
C GLY A 230 17.14 -8.08 -0.29
N TRP A 231 17.45 -6.98 -0.98
CA TRP A 231 17.75 -5.69 -0.35
C TRP A 231 17.01 -4.56 -1.05
N GLY A 232 16.83 -3.43 -0.38
CA GLY A 232 16.23 -2.23 -0.96
C GLY A 232 16.82 -0.95 -0.40
N ILE A 233 16.51 0.15 -1.06
CA ILE A 233 16.98 1.48 -0.68
C ILE A 233 15.85 2.50 -0.80
N PHE A 234 15.65 3.27 0.25
CA PHE A 234 14.76 4.45 0.27
C PHE A 234 15.60 5.71 0.40
N ASN A 235 15.46 6.61 -0.57
CA ASN A 235 16.13 7.90 -0.60
C ASN A 235 15.26 8.93 0.16
N ASN A 236 15.71 9.31 1.36
CA ASN A 236 14.98 10.19 2.28
C ASN A 236 15.22 11.66 1.91
N THR A 237 14.54 12.10 0.86
CA THR A 237 14.55 13.47 0.38
C THR A 237 13.16 13.83 -0.13
N THR A 238 12.80 15.11 -0.12
CA THR A 238 11.54 15.62 -0.69
C THR A 238 11.75 16.34 -2.01
N VAL A 239 13.00 16.64 -2.37
CA VAL A 239 13.34 17.34 -3.60
C VAL A 239 13.31 16.41 -4.80
N LYS A 240 13.28 16.98 -6.01
CA LYS A 240 13.38 16.26 -7.29
C LYS A 240 14.63 15.35 -7.26
N ASN A 241 14.43 14.06 -7.52
CA ASN A 241 15.52 13.08 -7.52
C ASN A 241 15.28 11.97 -8.54
N TYR A 242 16.33 11.18 -8.80
CA TYR A 242 16.33 10.17 -9.85
C TYR A 242 17.01 8.89 -9.39
N PHE A 243 16.54 7.78 -9.95
CA PHE A 243 17.20 6.48 -9.89
C PHE A 243 17.60 6.08 -11.30
N ASP A 244 18.89 6.14 -11.65
CA ASP A 244 19.42 5.57 -12.89
C ASP A 244 19.91 4.15 -12.61
N ILE A 245 19.24 3.15 -13.18
CA ILE A 245 19.42 1.76 -12.77
C ILE A 245 20.11 1.01 -13.91
N GLY A 246 21.43 1.13 -14.03
CA GLY A 246 22.18 0.42 -15.06
C GLY A 246 21.98 0.98 -16.47
N ARG A 247 21.45 2.21 -16.62
CA ARG A 247 21.20 2.85 -17.92
C ARG A 247 22.42 3.64 -18.37
N PHE A 248 22.92 4.53 -17.50
CA PHE A 248 24.09 5.35 -17.78
C PHE A 248 25.39 4.53 -17.73
N GLN A 249 25.52 3.65 -16.73
CA GLN A 249 26.57 2.63 -16.64
C GLN A 249 25.96 1.31 -16.16
N LYS A 250 26.11 0.22 -16.94
CA LYS A 250 25.36 -1.04 -16.76
C LYS A 250 25.55 -1.72 -15.41
N GLU A 251 26.71 -1.49 -14.79
CA GLU A 251 27.14 -2.08 -13.53
C GLU A 251 26.84 -1.18 -12.32
N LYS A 252 26.14 -0.05 -12.54
CA LYS A 252 25.89 0.96 -11.51
C LYS A 252 24.41 1.32 -11.40
N LEU A 253 23.95 1.45 -10.17
CA LEU A 253 22.77 2.20 -9.79
C LEU A 253 23.23 3.56 -9.28
N TYR A 254 22.70 4.64 -9.84
CA TYR A 254 22.88 5.99 -9.31
C TYR A 254 21.59 6.49 -8.68
N ILE A 255 21.70 7.04 -7.48
CA ILE A 255 20.65 7.82 -6.84
C ILE A 255 21.12 9.27 -6.87
N TYR A 256 20.37 10.12 -7.56
CA TYR A 256 20.74 11.50 -7.86
C TYR A 256 19.72 12.46 -7.26
N ASN A 257 20.14 13.28 -6.30
CA ASN A 257 19.33 14.36 -5.73
C ASN A 257 19.69 15.67 -6.43
N SER A 258 18.69 16.41 -6.92
CA SER A 258 18.91 17.72 -7.55
C SER A 258 19.55 18.72 -6.59
N GLU A 259 19.37 18.52 -5.29
CA GLU A 259 20.06 19.25 -4.23
C GLU A 259 20.16 18.45 -2.93
N GLY A 260 21.02 18.91 -2.02
CA GLY A 260 21.15 18.36 -0.69
C GLY A 260 22.07 17.14 -0.62
N ALA A 261 22.60 16.88 0.58
CA ALA A 261 23.45 15.72 0.83
C ALA A 261 22.61 14.43 0.84
N PRO A 262 23.19 13.27 0.45
CA PRO A 262 22.48 12.00 0.54
C PRO A 262 22.06 11.64 1.97
N ASP A 263 20.82 11.18 2.10
CA ASP A 263 20.20 10.61 3.30
C ASP A 263 19.36 9.43 2.83
N PHE A 264 19.74 8.20 3.20
CA PHE A 264 19.03 7.01 2.71
C PHE A 264 19.00 5.90 3.74
N TYR A 265 17.97 5.07 3.61
CA TYR A 265 17.81 3.84 4.36
C TYR A 265 18.15 2.65 3.48
N LEU A 266 18.92 1.71 4.03
CA LEU A 266 19.14 0.37 3.48
C LEU A 266 18.26 -0.62 4.24
N PHE A 267 17.55 -1.45 3.49
CA PHE A 267 16.68 -2.50 4.01
C PHE A 267 17.19 -3.86 3.56
N LEU A 268 17.40 -4.76 4.51
CA LEU A 268 18.11 -6.02 4.26
C LEU A 268 17.24 -7.20 4.67
N GLY A 269 16.64 -7.84 3.67
CA GLY A 269 15.80 -9.02 3.82
C GLY A 269 16.45 -10.27 3.24
N LYS A 270 15.67 -11.34 3.18
CA LYS A 270 16.00 -12.54 2.40
C LYS A 270 15.29 -12.52 1.05
N GLU A 271 14.07 -11.98 1.03
CA GLU A 271 13.21 -11.88 -0.15
C GLU A 271 12.69 -10.44 -0.33
N MET A 272 12.12 -10.13 -1.49
CA MET A 272 11.58 -8.79 -1.77
C MET A 272 10.42 -8.40 -0.83
N SER A 273 9.61 -9.37 -0.41
CA SER A 273 8.53 -9.18 0.57
C SER A 273 9.06 -8.68 1.92
N ASP A 274 10.19 -9.23 2.41
CA ASP A 274 10.85 -8.77 3.63
C ASP A 274 11.28 -7.29 3.50
N VAL A 275 11.77 -6.90 2.31
CA VAL A 275 12.21 -5.52 2.06
C VAL A 275 11.03 -4.55 2.09
N ILE A 276 9.87 -4.92 1.54
CA ILE A 276 8.63 -4.13 1.65
C ILE A 276 8.18 -4.01 3.10
N ASP A 277 8.26 -5.10 3.87
CA ASP A 277 7.96 -5.10 5.30
C ASP A 277 8.84 -4.08 6.03
N LEU A 278 10.16 -4.16 5.86
CA LEU A 278 11.12 -3.25 6.48
C LEU A 278 10.92 -1.79 6.04
N TYR A 279 10.61 -1.55 4.77
CA TYR A 279 10.32 -0.20 4.25
C TYR A 279 9.10 0.41 4.95
N THR A 280 8.00 -0.35 5.04
CA THR A 280 6.76 0.14 5.68
C THR A 280 6.89 0.26 7.20
N GLN A 281 7.87 -0.37 7.85
CA GLN A 281 8.21 -0.05 9.25
C GLN A 281 8.81 1.35 9.42
N VAL A 282 9.44 1.90 8.38
CA VAL A 282 10.02 3.26 8.40
C VAL A 282 9.01 4.30 7.97
N THR A 283 8.30 4.06 6.86
CA THR A 283 7.41 5.04 6.24
C THR A 283 5.95 4.91 6.70
N GLY A 284 5.66 3.98 7.61
CA GLY A 284 4.35 3.73 8.16
C GLY A 284 3.67 2.50 7.52
N ARG A 285 3.02 1.68 8.38
CA ARG A 285 2.28 0.50 7.95
C ARG A 285 1.09 0.91 7.08
N PRO A 286 0.79 0.19 5.98
CA PRO A 286 -0.28 0.62 5.08
C PRO A 286 -1.63 0.76 5.79
N TYR A 287 -2.36 1.80 5.43
CA TYR A 287 -3.70 2.05 5.94
C TYR A 287 -4.63 0.87 5.66
N LEU A 288 -5.40 0.44 6.64
CA LEU A 288 -6.46 -0.55 6.44
C LEU A 288 -7.78 0.19 6.24
N LEU A 289 -8.41 0.01 5.07
CA LEU A 289 -9.72 0.59 4.81
C LEU A 289 -10.78 -0.03 5.75
N PRO A 290 -11.89 0.67 6.03
CA PRO A 290 -13.02 0.02 6.70
C PRO A 290 -13.56 -1.11 5.82
N LYS A 291 -14.09 -2.19 6.42
CA LYS A 291 -14.40 -3.42 5.67
C LYS A 291 -15.31 -3.23 4.45
N TRP A 292 -16.27 -2.32 4.56
CA TRP A 292 -17.23 -2.01 3.49
C TRP A 292 -16.57 -1.35 2.26
N ALA A 293 -15.41 -0.70 2.43
CA ALA A 293 -14.68 -0.09 1.32
C ALA A 293 -13.96 -1.11 0.41
N TYR A 294 -13.90 -2.38 0.82
CA TYR A 294 -13.48 -3.46 -0.07
C TYR A 294 -14.63 -3.97 -0.96
N GLY A 295 -15.86 -3.48 -0.76
CA GLY A 295 -16.99 -3.66 -1.65
C GLY A 295 -16.88 -2.85 -2.95
N LEU A 296 -18.01 -2.63 -3.62
CA LEU A 296 -18.06 -1.77 -4.82
C LEU A 296 -18.30 -0.31 -4.40
N ALA A 297 -17.42 0.59 -4.86
CA ALA A 297 -17.62 2.02 -4.79
C ALA A 297 -18.07 2.59 -6.14
N PHE A 298 -19.14 3.37 -6.14
CA PHE A 298 -19.76 3.90 -7.34
C PHE A 298 -19.92 5.42 -7.26
N GLY A 299 -19.29 6.12 -8.20
CA GLY A 299 -19.47 7.54 -8.45
C GLY A 299 -20.52 7.77 -9.51
N GLY A 300 -21.58 8.45 -9.12
CA GLY A 300 -22.69 8.83 -9.98
C GLY A 300 -22.30 9.82 -11.08
N ASN A 301 -23.27 10.16 -11.93
CA ASN A 301 -23.08 11.24 -12.90
C ASN A 301 -23.16 12.61 -12.19
N GLN A 302 -22.36 13.58 -12.64
CA GLN A 302 -22.36 14.93 -12.04
C GLN A 302 -23.70 15.70 -12.17
N MET A 303 -24.64 15.19 -12.95
CA MET A 303 -25.98 15.77 -13.12
C MET A 303 -27.01 15.26 -12.11
N GLU A 304 -26.68 14.23 -11.33
CA GLU A 304 -27.61 13.63 -10.37
C GLU A 304 -27.86 14.54 -9.16
N ASN A 305 -29.09 14.46 -8.63
CA ASN A 305 -29.50 15.03 -7.36
C ASN A 305 -29.82 13.90 -6.35
N GLN A 306 -30.21 14.25 -5.13
CA GLN A 306 -30.49 13.25 -4.09
C GLN A 306 -31.53 12.18 -4.49
N PHE A 307 -32.54 12.52 -5.30
CA PHE A 307 -33.59 11.58 -5.70
C PHE A 307 -33.10 10.61 -6.77
N ASP A 308 -32.27 11.08 -7.69
CA ASP A 308 -31.61 10.21 -8.67
C ASP A 308 -30.72 9.19 -7.95
N ILE A 309 -29.87 9.65 -7.02
CA ILE A 309 -29.01 8.78 -6.21
C ILE A 309 -29.84 7.78 -5.39
N MET A 310 -30.97 8.19 -4.81
CA MET A 310 -31.86 7.27 -4.10
C MET A 310 -32.50 6.24 -5.02
N ASN A 311 -32.93 6.63 -6.23
CA ASN A 311 -33.48 5.71 -7.21
C ASN A 311 -32.43 4.69 -7.65
N ASP A 312 -31.19 5.14 -7.87
CA ASP A 312 -30.07 4.30 -8.23
C ASP A 312 -29.73 3.32 -7.11
N ALA A 313 -29.69 3.78 -5.86
CA ALA A 313 -29.51 2.94 -4.68
C ALA A 313 -30.56 1.84 -4.56
N LEU A 314 -31.83 2.17 -4.78
CA LEU A 314 -32.93 1.18 -4.83
C LEU A 314 -32.72 0.19 -5.97
N ARG A 315 -32.34 0.68 -7.16
CA ARG A 315 -32.12 -0.15 -8.34
C ARG A 315 -30.97 -1.14 -8.17
N PHE A 316 -29.86 -0.75 -7.54
CA PHE A 316 -28.78 -1.69 -7.20
C PHE A 316 -29.30 -2.87 -6.37
N ARG A 317 -30.18 -2.60 -5.39
CA ARG A 317 -30.80 -3.64 -4.54
C ARG A 317 -31.81 -4.48 -5.31
N GLU A 318 -32.72 -3.85 -6.06
CA GLU A 318 -33.74 -4.54 -6.89
C GLU A 318 -33.10 -5.45 -7.94
N GLU A 319 -32.04 -4.98 -8.58
CA GLU A 319 -31.29 -5.73 -9.59
C GLU A 319 -30.24 -6.66 -9.00
N GLN A 320 -30.18 -6.75 -7.66
CA GLN A 320 -29.32 -7.62 -6.89
C GLN A 320 -27.83 -7.51 -7.30
N ILE A 321 -27.36 -6.28 -7.44
CA ILE A 321 -25.97 -5.91 -7.71
C ILE A 321 -25.38 -5.36 -6.40
N PRO A 322 -24.45 -6.11 -5.76
CA PRO A 322 -23.87 -5.65 -4.51
C PRO A 322 -23.09 -4.34 -4.69
N CYS A 323 -23.35 -3.37 -3.82
CA CYS A 323 -22.73 -2.05 -3.85
C CYS A 323 -22.77 -1.41 -2.45
N ASP A 324 -21.64 -0.82 -2.06
CA ASP A 324 -21.35 -0.44 -0.68
C ASP A 324 -21.18 1.07 -0.52
N ILE A 325 -20.66 1.76 -1.53
CA ILE A 325 -20.36 3.20 -1.45
C ILE A 325 -20.99 3.93 -2.64
N PHE A 326 -21.67 5.03 -2.35
CA PHE A 326 -21.89 6.11 -3.30
C PHE A 326 -21.00 7.28 -2.96
N TRP A 327 -20.35 7.88 -3.96
CA TRP A 327 -19.78 9.20 -3.77
C TRP A 327 -20.43 10.23 -4.69
N LEU A 328 -20.50 11.47 -4.19
CA LEU A 328 -21.02 12.60 -4.94
C LEU A 328 -19.88 13.33 -5.63
N GLU A 329 -20.06 13.51 -6.92
CA GLU A 329 -19.26 14.36 -7.79
C GLU A 329 -19.35 15.85 -7.35
N PRO A 330 -18.46 16.76 -7.82
CA PRO A 330 -18.30 18.11 -7.27
C PRO A 330 -19.54 19.01 -7.20
N GLN A 331 -20.65 18.65 -7.86
CA GLN A 331 -21.94 19.36 -7.77
C GLN A 331 -22.62 19.29 -6.40
N TRP A 332 -22.15 18.43 -5.49
CA TRP A 332 -22.65 18.44 -4.11
C TRP A 332 -22.35 19.78 -3.43
N MET A 333 -21.31 20.48 -3.88
CA MET A 333 -20.90 21.79 -3.40
C MET A 333 -21.80 22.89 -3.97
N GLU A 334 -22.15 23.87 -3.13
CA GLU A 334 -22.87 25.09 -3.51
C GLU A 334 -22.18 25.80 -4.70
N LYS A 335 -20.85 25.97 -4.61
CA LYS A 335 -20.01 26.41 -5.70
C LYS A 335 -19.38 25.20 -6.38
N ARG A 336 -19.62 25.04 -7.69
CA ARG A 336 -18.98 23.99 -8.50
C ARG A 336 -17.46 24.16 -8.47
N TYR A 337 -16.72 23.07 -8.21
CA TYR A 337 -15.27 23.08 -8.02
C TYR A 337 -14.82 24.16 -7.01
N ASP A 338 -15.37 24.13 -5.80
CA ASP A 338 -14.93 25.02 -4.73
C ASP A 338 -13.55 24.60 -4.20
N PHE A 339 -12.60 25.52 -4.15
CA PHE A 339 -11.25 25.35 -3.58
C PHE A 339 -11.09 26.09 -2.23
N SER A 340 -12.16 26.62 -1.65
CA SER A 340 -12.13 27.29 -0.35
C SER A 340 -12.47 26.34 0.81
N THR A 341 -12.18 26.77 2.03
CA THR A 341 -12.63 26.15 3.30
C THR A 341 -14.09 26.45 3.62
N SER A 342 -14.73 27.36 2.88
CA SER A 342 -16.10 27.85 3.11
C SER A 342 -17.19 27.05 2.37
N LYS A 343 -16.88 25.81 1.93
CA LYS A 343 -17.79 24.97 1.12
C LYS A 343 -19.16 24.82 1.76
N ASN A 344 -20.24 24.63 1.02
CA ASN A 344 -21.53 24.24 1.57
C ASN A 344 -22.21 23.23 0.66
N TRP A 345 -23.28 22.60 1.15
CA TRP A 345 -24.15 21.79 0.30
C TRP A 345 -24.87 22.67 -0.73
N ASN A 346 -24.97 22.17 -1.95
CA ASN A 346 -25.92 22.67 -2.94
C ASN A 346 -27.33 22.22 -2.54
N PHE A 347 -28.07 23.07 -1.84
CA PHE A 347 -29.41 22.75 -1.34
C PHE A 347 -30.45 22.50 -2.44
N ASP A 348 -30.24 22.98 -3.67
CA ASP A 348 -31.13 22.69 -4.80
C ASP A 348 -31.03 21.24 -5.27
N ARG A 349 -29.89 20.58 -5.02
CA ARG A 349 -29.63 19.18 -5.43
C ARG A 349 -29.60 18.21 -4.26
N PHE A 350 -28.97 18.62 -3.17
CA PHE A 350 -28.73 17.81 -1.99
C PHE A 350 -29.08 18.62 -0.73
N PRO A 351 -30.37 18.73 -0.37
CA PRO A 351 -30.79 19.32 0.88
C PRO A 351 -30.45 18.39 2.06
N ALA A 352 -29.15 18.28 2.36
CA ALA A 352 -28.66 17.62 3.56
C ALA A 352 -29.00 18.52 4.75
N GLU A 353 -30.19 18.32 5.33
CA GLU A 353 -30.60 19.07 6.52
C GLU A 353 -29.64 18.81 7.69
N PRO A 354 -29.34 19.84 8.50
CA PRO A 354 -28.49 19.68 9.66
C PRO A 354 -29.11 18.70 10.65
N PHE A 355 -28.32 17.73 11.09
CA PHE A 355 -28.69 16.79 12.13
C PHE A 355 -28.82 17.57 13.45
N TRP A 356 -30.00 17.53 14.07
CA TRP A 356 -30.33 18.25 15.30
C TRP A 356 -29.43 17.75 16.46
N GLU A 357 -28.32 18.46 16.69
CA GLU A 357 -27.09 17.88 17.26
C GLU A 357 -27.16 17.43 18.73
N LYS A 358 -26.56 16.26 18.96
CA LYS A 358 -25.74 15.96 20.15
C LYS A 358 -24.29 16.35 19.86
N LYS A 359 -23.55 16.82 20.87
CA LYS A 359 -22.13 17.23 20.75
C LYS A 359 -21.10 16.09 20.71
N MET A 360 -21.51 14.83 20.84
CA MET A 360 -20.60 13.66 20.80
C MET A 360 -21.18 12.55 19.92
N PHE A 361 -20.31 11.84 19.18
CA PHE A 361 -20.69 10.66 18.41
C PHE A 361 -21.10 9.48 19.31
N PRO A 362 -22.04 8.62 18.88
CA PRO A 362 -22.77 8.68 17.61
C PRO A 362 -23.84 9.80 17.61
N LYS A 363 -23.87 10.60 16.54
CA LYS A 363 -24.91 11.63 16.35
C LYS A 363 -26.24 10.95 15.98
N TYR A 364 -27.37 11.60 16.31
CA TYR A 364 -28.68 11.09 15.94
C TYR A 364 -28.92 11.27 14.46
N GLU A 365 -29.03 10.16 13.73
CA GLU A 365 -29.39 10.13 12.32
C GLU A 365 -30.91 10.08 12.14
N HIS A 366 -31.51 11.15 11.60
CA HIS A 366 -32.96 11.16 11.38
C HIS A 366 -33.31 10.25 10.20
N PRO A 367 -34.11 9.18 10.40
CA PRO A 367 -34.23 8.06 9.46
C PRO A 367 -34.92 8.40 8.13
N SER A 368 -35.47 9.61 8.00
CA SER A 368 -36.11 10.08 6.76
C SER A 368 -35.22 10.99 5.89
N LEU A 369 -34.02 11.36 6.36
CA LEU A 369 -33.10 12.18 5.59
C LEU A 369 -32.34 11.35 4.56
N PHE A 370 -31.90 12.00 3.48
CA PHE A 370 -31.21 11.38 2.35
C PHE A 370 -30.07 10.44 2.76
N ILE A 371 -29.10 10.94 3.54
CA ILE A 371 -27.91 10.18 3.96
C ILE A 371 -28.31 8.97 4.81
N SER A 372 -29.20 9.16 5.78
CA SER A 372 -29.68 8.08 6.64
C SER A 372 -30.51 7.03 5.90
N ARG A 373 -31.24 7.42 4.84
CA ARG A 373 -31.93 6.47 3.94
C ARG A 373 -30.94 5.64 3.14
N LEU A 374 -29.85 6.23 2.64
CA LEU A 374 -28.74 5.49 2.01
C LEU A 374 -28.12 4.49 3.01
N HIS A 375 -27.84 4.93 4.23
CA HIS A 375 -27.32 4.04 5.30
C HIS A 375 -28.27 2.89 5.61
N GLY A 376 -29.58 3.15 5.65
CA GLY A 376 -30.60 2.12 5.86
C GLY A 376 -30.68 1.07 4.73
N LEU A 377 -30.20 1.42 3.53
CA LEU A 377 -30.04 0.50 2.41
C LEU A 377 -28.65 -0.19 2.40
N GLY A 378 -27.78 0.11 3.37
CA GLY A 378 -26.44 -0.46 3.47
C GLY A 378 -25.36 0.28 2.65
N PHE A 379 -25.67 1.46 2.12
CA PHE A 379 -24.67 2.31 1.44
C PHE A 379 -23.92 3.19 2.43
N LYS A 380 -22.73 3.62 2.03
CA LYS A 380 -21.92 4.67 2.65
C LYS A 380 -21.82 5.84 1.70
N LEU A 381 -21.80 7.06 2.25
CA LEU A 381 -21.70 8.27 1.44
C LEU A 381 -20.30 8.87 1.51
N ALA A 382 -19.71 9.16 0.35
CA ALA A 382 -18.48 9.91 0.24
C ALA A 382 -18.63 11.17 -0.63
N LEU A 383 -17.72 12.14 -0.47
CA LEU A 383 -17.74 13.39 -1.23
C LEU A 383 -16.43 13.62 -1.98
N TRP A 384 -16.51 14.03 -3.25
CA TRP A 384 -15.34 14.53 -3.98
C TRP A 384 -14.94 15.90 -3.44
N LEU A 385 -13.66 16.09 -3.09
CA LEU A 385 -13.08 17.37 -2.66
C LEU A 385 -12.09 17.90 -3.70
N CYS A 386 -12.18 19.18 -4.03
CA CYS A 386 -11.17 19.89 -4.83
C CYS A 386 -10.27 20.68 -3.88
N ILE A 387 -8.96 20.44 -3.93
CA ILE A 387 -8.02 20.93 -2.92
C ILE A 387 -6.89 21.72 -3.58
N ASP A 388 -6.64 22.92 -3.07
CA ASP A 388 -5.52 23.77 -3.47
C ASP A 388 -5.08 24.58 -2.23
N HIS A 389 -4.24 23.96 -1.39
CA HIS A 389 -3.89 24.54 -0.08
C HIS A 389 -2.50 24.12 0.41
N ASP A 390 -1.86 25.02 1.16
CA ASP A 390 -0.57 24.80 1.82
C ASP A 390 -0.75 23.96 3.09
N MET A 391 -0.38 22.69 3.02
CA MET A 391 -0.50 21.77 4.16
C MET A 391 0.53 22.03 5.26
N SER A 392 1.57 22.83 5.02
CA SER A 392 2.57 23.15 6.06
C SER A 392 1.98 24.01 7.19
N ILE A 393 0.89 24.74 6.93
CA ILE A 393 0.20 25.58 7.93
C ILE A 393 -0.23 24.74 9.13
N ALA A 394 -1.00 23.67 8.90
CA ALA A 394 -1.52 22.84 9.99
C ALA A 394 -0.41 22.06 10.71
N GLU A 395 0.63 21.64 9.99
CA GLU A 395 1.79 20.98 10.59
C GLU A 395 2.58 21.91 11.52
N GLU A 396 2.92 23.13 11.06
CA GLU A 396 3.64 24.11 11.88
C GLU A 396 2.81 24.57 13.08
N ASP A 397 1.48 24.69 12.94
CA ASP A 397 0.60 25.02 14.05
C ASP A 397 0.53 23.91 15.09
N ARG A 398 0.51 22.64 14.69
CA ARG A 398 0.61 21.51 15.64
C ARG A 398 1.93 21.53 16.39
N LEU A 399 3.05 21.81 15.71
CA LEU A 399 4.36 21.95 16.34
C LEU A 399 4.46 23.18 17.25
N ALA A 400 3.84 24.30 16.87
CA ALA A 400 3.75 25.49 17.71
C ALA A 400 2.93 25.21 18.98
N GLY A 401 1.75 24.58 18.83
CA GLY A 401 0.89 24.17 19.93
C GLY A 401 1.59 23.26 20.94
N LYS A 402 2.33 22.24 20.47
CA LYS A 402 3.13 21.35 21.35
C LYS A 402 4.21 22.10 22.16
N ARG A 403 4.70 23.23 21.64
CA ARG A 403 5.73 24.08 22.29
C ARG A 403 5.13 25.24 23.10
N GLY A 404 3.81 25.43 23.09
CA GLY A 404 3.17 26.60 23.67
C GLY A 404 3.49 27.92 22.94
N ALA A 405 3.86 27.85 21.65
CA ALA A 405 4.12 29.01 20.82
C ALA A 405 2.83 29.51 20.13
N PRO A 406 2.77 30.79 19.70
CA PRO A 406 1.65 31.30 18.93
C PRO A 406 1.42 30.50 17.65
N LEU A 407 0.15 30.22 17.35
CA LEU A 407 -0.27 29.62 16.08
C LEU A 407 -0.23 30.66 14.96
N SER A 408 -0.27 30.21 13.72
CA SER A 408 -0.23 31.00 12.50
C SER A 408 -1.40 31.98 12.35
N GLY A 409 -2.57 31.64 12.92
CA GLY A 409 -3.83 32.33 12.66
C GLY A 409 -4.40 32.11 11.25
N LYS A 410 -3.80 31.20 10.46
CA LYS A 410 -4.28 30.81 9.12
C LYS A 410 -5.20 29.60 9.22
N GLU A 411 -6.05 29.43 8.21
CA GLU A 411 -7.01 28.33 8.16
C GLU A 411 -6.33 26.98 7.92
N HIS A 412 -6.83 25.95 8.60
CA HIS A 412 -6.46 24.56 8.35
C HIS A 412 -7.46 23.97 7.36
N TRP A 413 -6.97 23.28 6.33
CA TRP A 413 -7.82 22.88 5.21
C TRP A 413 -8.92 21.89 5.62
N PHE A 414 -8.64 20.91 6.48
CA PHE A 414 -9.57 19.81 6.74
C PHE A 414 -10.59 20.07 7.86
N ASP A 415 -10.37 21.09 8.70
CA ASP A 415 -11.21 21.39 9.86
C ASP A 415 -12.68 21.63 9.48
N HIS A 416 -12.91 22.34 8.38
CA HIS A 416 -14.26 22.67 7.90
C HIS A 416 -15.07 21.44 7.46
N LEU A 417 -14.43 20.28 7.28
CA LEU A 417 -15.08 19.04 6.86
C LEU A 417 -15.76 18.29 8.01
N THR A 418 -15.39 18.60 9.26
CA THR A 418 -15.97 17.97 10.46
C THR A 418 -17.48 18.07 10.50
N ARG A 419 -18.07 19.19 10.04
CA ARG A 419 -19.53 19.34 9.91
C ARG A 419 -20.16 18.37 8.91
N PHE A 420 -19.47 17.99 7.84
CA PHE A 420 -19.99 17.03 6.85
C PHE A 420 -19.89 15.61 7.41
N ILE A 421 -18.82 15.30 8.15
CA ILE A 421 -18.69 14.05 8.90
C ILE A 421 -19.82 13.93 9.93
N ASP A 422 -20.13 15.02 10.62
CA ASP A 422 -21.25 15.15 11.55
C ASP A 422 -22.61 14.98 10.88
N GLN A 423 -22.68 15.30 9.59
CA GLN A 423 -23.85 15.08 8.75
C GLN A 423 -23.92 13.66 8.17
N GLY A 424 -23.09 12.73 8.64
CA GLY A 424 -23.14 11.32 8.23
C GLY A 424 -22.31 10.99 6.99
N VAL A 425 -21.46 11.88 6.50
CA VAL A 425 -20.47 11.52 5.47
C VAL A 425 -19.44 10.54 6.05
N ASP A 426 -19.17 9.46 5.32
CA ASP A 426 -18.30 8.35 5.72
C ASP A 426 -16.92 8.36 5.04
N GLY A 427 -16.75 9.21 4.03
CA GLY A 427 -15.52 9.24 3.26
C GLY A 427 -15.37 10.39 2.28
N PHE A 428 -14.21 10.47 1.65
CA PHE A 428 -13.86 11.56 0.74
C PHE A 428 -12.94 11.08 -0.40
N LYS A 429 -13.27 11.46 -1.63
CA LYS A 429 -12.33 11.41 -2.76
C LYS A 429 -11.50 12.70 -2.72
N LEU A 430 -10.19 12.58 -2.56
CA LEU A 430 -9.28 13.72 -2.57
C LEU A 430 -8.82 13.94 -4.02
N ASP A 431 -9.15 15.09 -4.59
CA ASP A 431 -8.65 15.49 -5.90
C ASP A 431 -7.49 16.48 -5.72
N PRO A 432 -6.31 16.19 -6.31
CA PRO A 432 -5.14 17.03 -6.19
C PRO A 432 -5.35 18.42 -6.78
N ALA A 433 -6.22 18.55 -7.78
CA ALA A 433 -6.36 19.75 -8.59
C ALA A 433 -4.97 20.39 -8.86
N HIS A 434 -4.79 21.66 -8.51
CA HIS A 434 -3.58 22.42 -8.77
C HIS A 434 -2.39 22.05 -7.88
N THR A 435 -2.55 21.19 -6.87
CA THR A 435 -1.43 20.81 -6.01
C THR A 435 -0.37 19.93 -6.70
N LEU A 436 -0.70 19.32 -7.85
CA LEU A 436 0.25 18.59 -8.69
C LEU A 436 0.92 19.46 -9.76
N ASP A 437 0.50 20.72 -9.93
CA ASP A 437 1.19 21.67 -10.79
C ASP A 437 2.52 22.09 -10.12
N GLU A 438 3.55 22.43 -10.91
CA GLU A 438 4.76 23.05 -10.36
C GLU A 438 4.49 24.52 -10.00
N HIS A 439 4.89 24.94 -8.80
CA HIS A 439 4.73 26.33 -8.35
C HIS A 439 6.08 26.97 -7.96
N PRO A 440 6.98 27.28 -8.91
CA PRO A 440 8.35 27.70 -8.60
C PRO A 440 8.47 28.92 -7.66
N GLU A 441 7.50 29.83 -7.72
CA GLU A 441 7.46 31.06 -6.92
C GLU A 441 6.71 30.92 -5.58
N LEU A 442 6.07 29.77 -5.33
CA LEU A 442 5.29 29.54 -4.12
C LEU A 442 6.21 29.38 -2.91
N LYS A 443 5.94 30.21 -1.89
CA LYS A 443 6.55 30.10 -0.56
C LYS A 443 5.51 29.57 0.41
N TYR A 444 5.81 28.40 0.95
CA TYR A 444 5.00 27.74 1.96
C TYR A 444 5.18 28.45 3.32
N TYR A 445 4.20 28.29 4.20
CA TYR A 445 4.15 28.93 5.50
C TYR A 445 5.38 28.61 6.38
N ASN A 446 5.91 27.40 6.28
CA ASN A 446 7.14 26.97 6.96
C ASN A 446 8.43 27.65 6.44
N GLY A 447 8.33 28.54 5.45
CA GLY A 447 9.45 29.26 4.84
C GLY A 447 10.16 28.48 3.72
N LYS A 448 9.64 27.32 3.33
CA LYS A 448 10.15 26.48 2.24
C LYS A 448 9.53 26.86 0.90
N THR A 449 10.16 26.41 -0.17
CA THR A 449 9.65 26.60 -1.54
C THR A 449 9.00 25.31 -2.04
N ASP A 450 8.30 25.41 -3.18
CA ASP A 450 7.73 24.24 -3.85
C ASP A 450 8.79 23.17 -4.18
N LYS A 451 10.04 23.57 -4.44
CA LYS A 451 11.16 22.64 -4.64
C LYS A 451 11.30 21.60 -3.52
N GLU A 452 11.04 22.01 -2.28
CA GLU A 452 11.17 21.16 -1.09
C GLU A 452 9.83 20.57 -0.64
N MET A 453 8.72 21.26 -0.93
CA MET A 453 7.38 20.92 -0.44
C MET A 453 6.48 20.22 -1.45
N HIS A 454 6.71 20.34 -2.76
CA HIS A 454 5.84 19.82 -3.82
C HIS A 454 5.45 18.36 -3.60
N ASN A 455 6.44 17.47 -3.52
CA ASN A 455 6.23 16.04 -3.23
C ASN A 455 5.66 15.80 -1.83
N LEU A 456 6.12 16.57 -0.84
CA LEU A 456 5.70 16.37 0.55
C LEU A 456 4.24 16.77 0.78
N ASN A 457 3.76 17.81 0.09
CA ASN A 457 2.38 18.27 0.14
C ASN A 457 1.41 17.15 -0.31
N GLN A 458 1.84 16.32 -1.27
CA GLN A 458 1.09 15.14 -1.72
C GLN A 458 0.92 14.07 -0.63
N VAL A 459 1.83 14.00 0.35
CA VAL A 459 1.72 13.07 1.49
C VAL A 459 0.90 13.69 2.62
N LEU A 460 1.06 15.00 2.85
CA LEU A 460 0.36 15.71 3.91
C LEU A 460 -1.16 15.77 3.68
N LEU A 461 -1.60 15.85 2.43
CA LEU A 461 -3.01 15.82 2.05
C LEU A 461 -3.79 14.62 2.62
N PRO A 462 -3.47 13.36 2.26
CA PRO A 462 -4.15 12.20 2.83
C PRO A 462 -3.88 12.06 4.34
N LYS A 463 -2.70 12.45 4.84
CA LYS A 463 -2.40 12.45 6.28
C LYS A 463 -3.39 13.30 7.06
N HIS A 464 -3.67 14.52 6.60
CA HIS A 464 -4.57 15.42 7.32
C HIS A 464 -6.02 14.96 7.25
N MET A 465 -6.47 14.38 6.13
CA MET A 465 -7.78 13.71 6.06
C MET A 465 -7.87 12.58 7.09
N TYR A 466 -6.87 11.70 7.12
CA TYR A 466 -6.78 10.59 8.07
C TYR A 466 -6.87 11.08 9.53
N GLU A 467 -6.03 12.05 9.90
CA GLU A 467 -5.97 12.57 11.27
C GLU A 467 -7.25 13.31 11.69
N THR A 468 -7.83 14.08 10.76
CA THR A 468 -9.10 14.79 11.01
C THR A 468 -10.21 13.79 11.28
N PHE A 469 -10.36 12.78 10.42
CA PHE A 469 -11.42 11.80 10.60
C PHE A 469 -11.19 10.91 11.83
N ARG A 470 -9.94 10.48 12.07
CA ARG A 470 -9.57 9.68 13.25
C ARG A 470 -9.81 10.43 14.55
N SER A 471 -9.41 11.70 14.64
CA SER A 471 -9.62 12.51 15.85
C SER A 471 -11.08 12.89 16.08
N HIS A 472 -11.85 13.10 15.02
CA HIS A 472 -13.24 13.55 15.09
C HIS A 472 -14.24 12.40 15.31
N LYS A 473 -14.11 11.29 14.58
CA LYS A 473 -15.06 10.14 14.60
C LYS A 473 -14.50 8.89 15.28
N GLY A 474 -13.18 8.76 15.43
CA GLY A 474 -12.54 7.61 16.09
C GLY A 474 -12.59 6.28 15.32
N ILE A 475 -12.96 6.31 14.03
CA ILE A 475 -13.10 5.13 13.18
C ILE A 475 -12.39 5.35 11.84
N ARG A 476 -12.13 4.26 11.10
CA ARG A 476 -11.54 4.30 9.76
C ARG A 476 -12.49 4.98 8.77
N SER A 477 -11.98 5.89 7.94
CA SER A 477 -12.70 6.48 6.80
C SER A 477 -12.38 5.79 5.49
N PHE A 478 -13.32 5.88 4.54
CA PHE A 478 -12.97 5.67 3.13
C PHE A 478 -12.41 6.97 2.57
N HIS A 479 -11.15 6.99 2.19
CA HIS A 479 -10.61 8.09 1.41
C HIS A 479 -9.50 7.60 0.51
N HIS A 480 -9.37 8.25 -0.63
CA HIS A 480 -8.35 7.93 -1.60
C HIS A 480 -7.84 9.18 -2.30
N TYR A 481 -6.60 9.08 -2.78
CA TYR A 481 -5.88 10.16 -3.43
C TYR A 481 -5.09 9.61 -4.62
N CYS A 482 -4.99 10.34 -5.73
CA CYS A 482 -4.14 9.93 -6.85
C CYS A 482 -2.70 10.41 -6.73
N GLY A 483 -2.48 11.57 -6.08
CA GLY A 483 -1.16 12.06 -5.77
C GLY A 483 -0.47 11.24 -4.68
N GLY A 484 0.85 11.35 -4.58
CA GLY A 484 1.56 10.87 -3.41
C GLY A 484 3.07 10.93 -3.53
N TYR A 485 3.71 10.52 -2.44
CA TYR A 485 5.14 10.27 -2.32
C TYR A 485 5.41 9.17 -1.28
N ALA A 486 6.67 8.91 -0.92
CA ALA A 486 7.00 7.96 0.15
C ALA A 486 6.24 8.26 1.46
N GLY A 487 5.59 7.24 2.01
CA GLY A 487 4.77 7.32 3.23
C GLY A 487 3.27 7.46 2.99
N THR A 488 2.83 7.78 1.77
CA THR A 488 1.40 7.96 1.44
C THR A 488 0.57 6.70 1.73
N GLN A 489 1.16 5.51 1.58
CA GLN A 489 0.48 4.24 1.86
C GLN A 489 -0.03 4.13 3.30
N HIS A 490 0.61 4.83 4.26
CA HIS A 490 0.21 4.83 5.66
C HIS A 490 -1.07 5.64 5.90
N TRP A 491 -1.34 6.60 5.03
CA TRP A 491 -2.31 7.65 5.28
C TRP A 491 -3.60 7.52 4.49
N GLY A 492 -3.73 6.57 3.57
CA GLY A 492 -4.94 6.42 2.76
C GLY A 492 -4.81 5.39 1.63
N ALA A 493 -5.86 5.29 0.81
CA ALA A 493 -5.82 4.50 -0.42
C ALA A 493 -5.31 5.32 -1.61
N ALA A 494 -4.65 4.64 -2.57
CA ALA A 494 -4.22 5.24 -3.83
C ALA A 494 -5.22 4.95 -4.96
N THR A 495 -5.26 5.83 -5.95
CA THR A 495 -5.89 5.58 -7.26
C THR A 495 -4.99 6.07 -8.39
N SER A 496 -5.10 5.51 -9.59
CA SER A 496 -4.38 5.99 -10.77
C SER A 496 -4.93 7.31 -11.34
N GLY A 497 -5.89 7.96 -10.67
CA GLY A 497 -6.51 9.19 -11.17
C GLY A 497 -7.07 9.02 -12.57
N ASP A 498 -6.88 10.03 -13.40
CA ASP A 498 -7.43 10.13 -14.77
C ASP A 498 -6.68 9.27 -15.80
N ASN A 499 -5.95 8.23 -15.37
CA ASN A 499 -5.29 7.26 -16.26
C ASN A 499 -6.23 6.13 -16.73
N GLY A 500 -7.51 6.19 -16.36
CA GLY A 500 -8.56 5.27 -16.79
C GLY A 500 -8.39 3.83 -16.27
N GLY A 501 -9.03 2.86 -16.94
CA GLY A 501 -9.07 1.46 -16.54
C GLY A 501 -8.20 0.51 -17.38
N GLY A 502 -7.30 1.03 -18.21
CA GLY A 502 -6.52 0.22 -19.17
C GLY A 502 -5.28 -0.49 -18.58
N LYS A 503 -4.44 -1.04 -19.47
CA LYS A 503 -3.16 -1.69 -19.08
C LYS A 503 -2.22 -0.77 -18.30
N VAL A 504 -2.21 0.53 -18.63
CA VAL A 504 -1.41 1.54 -17.93
C VAL A 504 -1.85 1.66 -16.46
N ALA A 505 -3.17 1.61 -16.21
CA ALA A 505 -3.69 1.64 -14.85
C ALA A 505 -3.25 0.41 -14.04
N LEU A 506 -3.23 -0.79 -14.64
CA LEU A 506 -2.66 -1.97 -13.97
C LEU A 506 -1.18 -1.78 -13.64
N LEU A 507 -0.39 -1.24 -14.58
CA LEU A 507 1.03 -0.96 -14.36
C LEU A 507 1.26 -0.05 -13.14
N ASP A 508 0.47 1.01 -13.01
CA ASP A 508 0.49 1.86 -11.82
C ASP A 508 0.21 1.03 -10.55
N GLN A 509 -0.83 0.19 -10.56
CA GLN A 509 -1.18 -0.63 -9.39
C GLN A 509 -0.06 -1.59 -8.99
N LEU A 510 0.62 -2.23 -9.96
CA LEU A 510 1.69 -3.18 -9.69
C LEU A 510 2.95 -2.49 -9.16
N ASN A 511 3.33 -1.34 -9.73
CA ASN A 511 4.48 -0.57 -9.23
C ASN A 511 4.21 0.05 -7.85
N LEU A 512 2.98 0.53 -7.60
CA LEU A 512 2.54 0.97 -6.27
C LEU A 512 2.59 -0.19 -5.27
N GLY A 513 2.10 -1.39 -5.64
CA GLY A 513 2.19 -2.58 -4.79
C GLY A 513 3.63 -2.97 -4.44
N LEU A 514 4.55 -2.89 -5.42
CA LEU A 514 6.00 -3.08 -5.21
C LEU A 514 6.66 -1.94 -4.40
N SER A 515 5.91 -0.88 -4.12
CA SER A 515 6.33 0.30 -3.35
C SER A 515 5.61 0.41 -2.00
N GLY A 516 4.99 -0.67 -1.51
CA GLY A 516 4.35 -0.75 -0.20
C GLY A 516 2.88 -0.33 -0.14
N PHE A 517 2.26 -0.01 -1.27
CA PHE A 517 0.83 0.32 -1.29
C PHE A 517 -0.02 -0.94 -1.23
N LEU A 518 -0.86 -1.01 -0.19
CA LEU A 518 -1.82 -2.09 0.00
C LEU A 518 -3.09 -1.86 -0.83
N ASN A 519 -3.65 -0.64 -0.74
CA ASN A 519 -4.92 -0.27 -1.35
C ASN A 519 -4.65 0.63 -2.54
N SER A 520 -4.84 0.09 -3.73
CA SER A 520 -4.69 0.82 -4.98
C SER A 520 -5.85 0.46 -5.92
N SER A 521 -6.32 1.42 -6.72
CA SER A 521 -7.40 1.23 -7.70
C SER A 521 -7.24 2.18 -8.89
N ALA A 522 -8.24 2.18 -9.77
CA ALA A 522 -8.28 2.96 -10.99
C ALA A 522 -9.71 3.33 -11.36
N ASP A 523 -9.91 4.30 -12.25
CA ASP A 523 -11.22 4.58 -12.85
C ASP A 523 -11.57 3.48 -13.88
N VAL A 524 -12.05 2.34 -13.37
CA VAL A 524 -12.09 1.04 -14.06
C VAL A 524 -12.74 1.07 -15.45
N LEU A 525 -13.78 1.87 -15.66
CA LEU A 525 -14.55 1.88 -16.91
C LEU A 525 -14.31 3.14 -17.76
N VAL A 526 -13.33 3.97 -17.38
CA VAL A 526 -12.97 5.20 -18.09
C VAL A 526 -11.83 4.91 -19.07
N ASP A 527 -11.94 5.44 -20.29
CA ASP A 527 -10.94 5.33 -21.36
C ASP A 527 -10.50 3.89 -21.69
N VAL A 528 -11.44 2.95 -21.63
CA VAL A 528 -11.21 1.54 -21.97
C VAL A 528 -11.85 1.17 -23.31
N SER A 529 -11.16 0.30 -24.07
CA SER A 529 -11.66 -0.23 -25.34
C SER A 529 -12.52 -1.49 -25.18
N ASP A 530 -12.43 -2.16 -24.04
CA ASP A 530 -13.16 -3.40 -23.73
C ASP A 530 -13.64 -3.37 -22.26
N ASN A 531 -14.93 -3.09 -22.09
CA ASN A 531 -15.57 -3.05 -20.78
C ASN A 531 -15.55 -4.40 -20.07
N LYS A 532 -15.58 -5.54 -20.79
CA LYS A 532 -15.57 -6.87 -20.16
C LYS A 532 -14.23 -7.12 -19.47
N MET A 533 -13.13 -6.84 -20.16
CA MET A 533 -11.78 -6.99 -19.62
C MET A 533 -11.48 -5.96 -18.53
N ALA A 534 -12.00 -4.73 -18.69
CA ALA A 534 -11.91 -3.70 -17.68
C ALA A 534 -12.62 -4.09 -16.37
N MET A 535 -13.86 -4.58 -16.45
CA MET A 535 -14.57 -5.14 -15.28
C MET A 535 -13.80 -6.31 -14.66
N HIS A 536 -13.26 -7.23 -15.47
CA HIS A 536 -12.44 -8.33 -14.97
C HIS A 536 -11.26 -7.81 -14.15
N MET A 537 -10.49 -6.86 -14.68
CA MET A 537 -9.40 -6.24 -13.93
C MET A 537 -9.90 -5.55 -12.66
N GLY A 538 -10.87 -4.66 -12.78
CA GLY A 538 -11.36 -3.79 -11.71
C GLY A 538 -11.88 -4.56 -10.49
N PHE A 539 -12.68 -5.60 -10.70
CA PHE A 539 -13.21 -6.40 -9.60
C PHE A 539 -12.15 -7.25 -8.88
N PHE A 540 -10.96 -7.41 -9.48
CA PHE A 540 -9.77 -8.00 -8.86
C PHE A 540 -8.66 -6.97 -8.54
N LEU A 541 -8.97 -5.68 -8.50
CA LEU A 541 -8.10 -4.69 -7.85
C LEU A 541 -8.27 -4.73 -6.31
N PRO A 542 -7.28 -4.25 -5.53
CA PRO A 542 -7.36 -4.20 -4.07
C PRO A 542 -8.69 -3.61 -3.55
N TRP A 543 -9.10 -2.47 -4.11
CA TRP A 543 -10.43 -1.92 -3.98
C TRP A 543 -10.98 -1.55 -5.38
N ILE A 544 -12.30 -1.47 -5.56
CA ILE A 544 -12.88 -1.15 -6.87
C ILE A 544 -13.70 0.12 -6.81
N GLN A 545 -13.46 0.98 -7.80
CA GLN A 545 -14.26 2.16 -8.06
C GLN A 545 -14.76 2.19 -9.51
N VAL A 546 -15.99 2.67 -9.70
CA VAL A 546 -16.53 3.04 -11.01
C VAL A 546 -16.89 4.52 -10.95
N ASN A 547 -16.12 5.34 -11.64
CA ASN A 547 -16.31 6.79 -11.68
C ASN A 547 -17.06 7.20 -12.95
N SER A 548 -18.35 7.52 -12.82
CA SER A 548 -19.12 7.99 -13.98
C SER A 548 -18.75 9.42 -14.35
N TRP A 549 -18.62 10.33 -13.38
CA TRP A 549 -18.39 11.76 -13.60
C TRP A 549 -19.29 12.36 -14.72
N TYR A 550 -18.81 12.54 -15.96
CA TYR A 550 -19.64 12.98 -17.09
C TYR A 550 -20.30 11.84 -17.89
N ASN A 551 -19.85 10.60 -17.73
CA ASN A 551 -20.33 9.40 -18.41
C ASN A 551 -21.61 8.83 -17.79
N LEU A 552 -22.21 7.86 -18.47
CA LEU A 552 -23.38 7.10 -18.00
C LEU A 552 -23.01 5.63 -17.74
N LEU A 553 -22.13 5.39 -16.76
CA LEU A 553 -21.57 4.05 -16.48
C LEU A 553 -22.44 3.20 -15.55
N HIS A 554 -23.70 3.59 -15.34
CA HIS A 554 -24.63 2.82 -14.53
C HIS A 554 -24.96 1.47 -15.19
N PRO A 555 -25.07 0.38 -14.42
CA PRO A 555 -25.35 -0.95 -14.97
C PRO A 555 -26.64 -1.04 -15.81
N TRP A 556 -27.65 -0.24 -15.50
CA TRP A 556 -28.93 -0.24 -16.24
C TRP A 556 -28.91 0.53 -17.56
N TYR A 557 -27.84 1.25 -17.89
CA TYR A 557 -27.63 1.82 -19.22
C TYR A 557 -26.75 0.93 -20.11
N MET A 558 -26.12 -0.10 -19.52
CA MET A 558 -25.33 -1.09 -20.26
C MET A 558 -26.23 -2.02 -21.08
N LYS A 559 -25.64 -2.66 -22.10
CA LYS A 559 -26.31 -3.77 -22.81
C LYS A 559 -26.64 -4.90 -21.83
N PRO A 560 -27.72 -5.68 -22.06
CA PRO A 560 -28.13 -6.75 -21.14
C PRO A 560 -27.00 -7.70 -20.74
N GLU A 561 -26.18 -8.14 -21.70
CA GLU A 561 -25.09 -9.09 -21.46
C GLU A 561 -23.96 -8.48 -20.61
N GLU A 562 -23.70 -7.19 -20.80
CA GLU A 562 -22.70 -6.44 -20.05
C GLU A 562 -23.16 -6.15 -18.63
N LYS A 563 -24.44 -5.80 -18.45
CA LYS A 563 -25.07 -5.66 -17.14
C LYS A 563 -25.02 -6.97 -16.35
N GLU A 564 -25.32 -8.11 -16.97
CA GLU A 564 -25.19 -9.42 -16.32
C GLU A 564 -23.74 -9.73 -15.94
N LEU A 565 -22.77 -9.34 -16.77
CA LEU A 565 -21.35 -9.47 -16.45
C LEU A 565 -20.96 -8.61 -15.23
N PHE A 566 -21.42 -7.35 -15.19
CA PHE A 566 -21.19 -6.45 -14.07
C PHE A 566 -21.77 -7.03 -12.76
N ARG A 567 -23.03 -7.47 -12.81
CA ARG A 567 -23.70 -8.13 -11.67
C ARG A 567 -22.93 -9.37 -11.22
N PHE A 568 -22.48 -10.20 -12.16
CA PHE A 568 -21.70 -11.40 -11.85
C PHE A 568 -20.44 -11.05 -11.07
N TYR A 569 -19.65 -10.09 -11.54
CA TYR A 569 -18.42 -9.71 -10.85
C TYR A 569 -18.66 -9.00 -9.51
N ALA A 570 -19.69 -8.16 -9.40
CA ALA A 570 -20.06 -7.53 -8.14
C ALA A 570 -20.41 -8.59 -7.07
N ARG A 571 -21.18 -9.62 -7.45
CA ARG A 571 -21.49 -10.76 -6.57
C ARG A 571 -20.26 -11.60 -6.25
N LEU A 572 -19.40 -11.83 -7.23
CA LEU A 572 -18.18 -12.61 -7.03
C LEU A 572 -17.24 -11.91 -6.05
N ARG A 573 -17.01 -10.60 -6.22
CA ARG A 573 -16.21 -9.79 -5.31
C ARG A 573 -16.78 -9.77 -3.90
N ASN A 574 -18.10 -9.55 -3.77
CA ASN A 574 -18.78 -9.61 -2.47
C ASN A 574 -18.58 -10.98 -1.81
N SER A 575 -18.75 -12.07 -2.56
CA SER A 575 -18.55 -13.43 -2.03
C SER A 575 -17.10 -13.69 -1.63
N LEU A 576 -16.11 -13.12 -2.34
CA LEU A 576 -14.69 -13.22 -2.02
C LEU A 576 -14.23 -12.30 -0.88
N PHE A 577 -15.11 -11.52 -0.26
CA PHE A 577 -14.74 -10.55 0.77
C PHE A 577 -13.82 -11.12 1.88
N PRO A 578 -14.07 -12.30 2.48
CA PRO A 578 -13.18 -12.84 3.51
C PRO A 578 -11.75 -13.09 3.01
N TYR A 579 -11.60 -13.46 1.74
CA TYR A 579 -10.29 -13.65 1.09
C TYR A 579 -9.57 -12.32 0.87
N ILE A 580 -10.28 -11.32 0.34
CA ILE A 580 -9.77 -9.97 0.08
C ILE A 580 -9.36 -9.30 1.39
N TYR A 581 -10.24 -9.35 2.39
CA TYR A 581 -10.04 -8.69 3.67
C TYR A 581 -8.94 -9.36 4.51
N SER A 582 -8.77 -10.69 4.39
CA SER A 582 -7.61 -11.36 4.99
C SER A 582 -6.29 -10.90 4.38
N ALA A 583 -6.24 -10.72 3.05
CA ALA A 583 -5.07 -10.16 2.37
C ALA A 583 -4.82 -8.69 2.77
N ALA A 584 -5.89 -7.91 2.96
CA ALA A 584 -5.81 -6.54 3.47
C ALA A 584 -5.22 -6.48 4.89
N LEU A 585 -5.73 -7.31 5.80
CA LEU A 585 -5.23 -7.41 7.17
C LEU A 585 -3.77 -7.90 7.22
N GLN A 586 -3.40 -8.89 6.41
CA GLN A 586 -2.00 -9.31 6.30
C GLN A 586 -1.11 -8.14 5.83
N GLY A 587 -1.53 -7.46 4.76
CA GLY A 587 -0.80 -6.34 4.18
C GLY A 587 -0.68 -5.13 5.11
N SER A 588 -1.68 -4.85 5.95
CA SER A 588 -1.59 -3.77 6.94
C SER A 588 -0.56 -4.07 8.03
N GLN A 589 -0.19 -5.35 8.23
CA GLN A 589 0.80 -5.78 9.22
C GLN A 589 2.20 -5.95 8.62
N THR A 590 2.31 -6.27 7.33
CA THR A 590 3.59 -6.66 6.70
C THR A 590 3.96 -5.85 5.45
N GLY A 591 3.08 -4.98 4.95
CA GLY A 591 3.30 -4.24 3.71
C GLY A 591 3.03 -5.03 2.42
N ILE A 592 2.75 -6.34 2.48
CA ILE A 592 2.50 -7.14 1.27
C ILE A 592 1.22 -6.67 0.55
N PRO A 593 1.24 -6.41 -0.77
CA PRO A 593 0.06 -5.91 -1.47
C PRO A 593 -0.99 -7.01 -1.70
N ILE A 594 -2.24 -6.59 -1.95
CA ILE A 594 -3.33 -7.48 -2.38
C ILE A 594 -3.11 -7.90 -3.84
N ALA A 595 -2.87 -6.94 -4.74
CA ALA A 595 -2.46 -7.21 -6.12
C ALA A 595 -0.93 -7.34 -6.17
N ARG A 596 -0.45 -8.57 -6.35
CA ARG A 596 0.97 -8.92 -6.27
C ARG A 596 1.51 -9.13 -7.66
N ALA A 597 2.47 -8.28 -8.05
CA ALA A 597 3.22 -8.46 -9.28
C ALA A 597 3.86 -9.87 -9.29
N MET A 598 3.84 -10.53 -10.44
CA MET A 598 4.36 -11.89 -10.57
C MET A 598 5.79 -12.08 -10.02
N PRO A 599 6.78 -11.17 -10.24
CA PRO A 599 8.13 -11.36 -9.71
C PRO A 599 8.20 -11.29 -8.17
N LEU A 600 7.20 -10.68 -7.50
CA LEU A 600 7.12 -10.70 -6.03
C LEU A 600 6.79 -12.09 -5.48
N VAL A 601 6.00 -12.88 -6.23
CA VAL A 601 5.52 -14.20 -5.80
C VAL A 601 6.36 -15.34 -6.37
N PHE A 602 7.02 -15.11 -7.51
CA PHE A 602 7.85 -16.10 -8.21
C PHE A 602 9.24 -15.51 -8.56
N PRO A 603 10.04 -15.08 -7.56
CA PRO A 603 11.29 -14.33 -7.79
C PRO A 603 12.39 -15.11 -8.54
N ASP A 604 12.31 -16.44 -8.50
CA ASP A 604 13.24 -17.35 -9.19
C ASP A 604 12.86 -17.60 -10.67
N ASP A 605 11.64 -17.26 -11.07
CA ASP A 605 11.12 -17.51 -12.41
C ASP A 605 11.39 -16.30 -13.32
N ARG A 606 12.41 -16.40 -14.17
CA ARG A 606 12.81 -15.30 -15.06
C ARG A 606 11.75 -14.95 -16.10
N ALA A 607 10.80 -15.83 -16.40
CA ALA A 607 9.72 -15.54 -17.34
C ALA A 607 8.78 -14.45 -16.82
N VAL A 608 8.73 -14.25 -15.50
CA VAL A 608 7.84 -13.27 -14.89
C VAL A 608 8.47 -11.91 -14.59
N ASP A 609 9.77 -11.75 -14.88
CA ASP A 609 10.56 -10.57 -14.48
C ASP A 609 9.86 -9.24 -14.82
N ASN A 610 9.18 -9.14 -15.96
CA ASN A 610 8.49 -7.94 -16.43
C ASN A 610 7.11 -8.24 -17.05
N ILE A 611 6.33 -9.16 -16.48
CA ILE A 611 4.94 -9.35 -16.94
C ILE A 611 4.06 -8.23 -16.42
N ILE A 612 3.33 -7.58 -17.33
CA ILE A 612 2.55 -6.34 -17.07
C ILE A 612 1.05 -6.51 -17.28
N ASN A 613 0.60 -7.70 -17.67
CA ASN A 613 -0.79 -8.00 -18.01
C ASN A 613 -1.36 -9.17 -17.20
N GLN A 614 -0.66 -9.59 -16.14
CA GLN A 614 -1.16 -10.58 -15.20
C GLN A 614 -0.55 -10.34 -13.81
N TYR A 615 -1.24 -10.81 -12.77
CA TYR A 615 -0.79 -10.68 -11.38
C TYR A 615 -1.44 -11.75 -10.51
N MET A 616 -0.90 -11.93 -9.31
CA MET A 616 -1.57 -12.70 -8.26
C MET A 616 -2.48 -11.77 -7.45
N PHE A 617 -3.77 -12.08 -7.38
CA PHE A 617 -4.71 -11.47 -6.46
C PHE A 617 -4.74 -12.30 -5.17
N GLY A 618 -4.12 -11.77 -4.12
CA GLY A 618 -3.81 -12.53 -2.91
C GLY A 618 -2.81 -13.66 -3.18
N GLU A 619 -2.93 -14.76 -2.45
CA GLU A 619 -2.00 -15.90 -2.49
C GLU A 619 -2.29 -16.93 -3.61
N HIS A 620 -3.50 -16.96 -4.16
CA HIS A 620 -4.02 -18.16 -4.83
C HIS A 620 -4.70 -17.89 -6.18
N LEU A 621 -5.14 -16.67 -6.45
CA LEU A 621 -5.81 -16.33 -7.71
C LEU A 621 -4.83 -15.63 -8.64
N LEU A 622 -4.61 -16.17 -9.84
CA LEU A 622 -3.88 -15.51 -10.92
C LEU A 622 -4.89 -14.89 -11.88
N VAL A 623 -4.79 -13.57 -12.04
CA VAL A 623 -5.64 -12.76 -12.90
C VAL A 623 -4.82 -12.33 -14.11
N ALA A 624 -5.32 -12.55 -15.33
CA ALA A 624 -4.73 -11.99 -16.54
C ALA A 624 -5.74 -11.07 -17.23
N ILE A 625 -5.24 -10.00 -17.85
CA ILE A 625 -6.07 -8.94 -18.42
C ILE A 625 -5.63 -8.60 -19.83
N TYR A 626 -6.56 -8.11 -20.65
CA TYR A 626 -6.28 -7.61 -22.01
C TYR A 626 -5.48 -8.58 -22.90
N SER A 627 -5.60 -9.88 -22.63
CA SER A 627 -5.07 -11.01 -23.40
C SER A 627 -5.74 -12.30 -22.94
N ASP A 628 -5.97 -13.23 -23.87
CA ASP A 628 -6.38 -14.60 -23.58
C ASP A 628 -5.17 -15.54 -23.38
N SER A 629 -3.95 -15.02 -23.61
CA SER A 629 -2.71 -15.76 -23.51
C SER A 629 -1.90 -15.26 -22.32
N LEU A 630 -1.55 -16.17 -21.42
CA LEU A 630 -0.86 -15.85 -20.17
C LEU A 630 0.22 -16.87 -19.86
N TYR A 631 1.21 -16.46 -19.08
CA TYR A 631 2.22 -17.37 -18.57
C TYR A 631 1.75 -17.98 -17.24
N LEU A 632 1.70 -19.29 -17.14
CA LEU A 632 1.48 -19.97 -15.86
C LEU A 632 2.84 -20.35 -15.27
N PRO A 633 3.21 -19.87 -14.07
CA PRO A 633 4.42 -20.28 -13.36
C PRO A 633 4.44 -21.78 -13.07
N LYS A 634 5.62 -22.32 -12.71
CA LYS A 634 5.78 -23.73 -12.34
C LYS A 634 4.76 -24.17 -11.26
N GLY A 635 4.14 -25.34 -11.49
CA GLY A 635 3.07 -25.90 -10.66
C GLY A 635 1.87 -26.29 -11.52
N ASN A 636 0.81 -26.81 -10.91
CA ASN A 636 -0.48 -26.97 -11.58
C ASN A 636 -1.43 -25.82 -11.22
N TRP A 637 -2.26 -25.50 -12.19
CA TRP A 637 -3.25 -24.44 -12.11
C TRP A 637 -4.60 -24.99 -12.53
N ILE A 638 -5.65 -24.37 -12.04
CA ILE A 638 -7.03 -24.74 -12.36
C ILE A 638 -7.69 -23.52 -12.97
N ASN A 639 -8.19 -23.63 -14.18
CA ASN A 639 -9.00 -22.58 -14.78
C ASN A 639 -10.26 -22.39 -13.91
N TYR A 640 -10.41 -21.20 -13.33
CA TYR A 640 -11.49 -20.90 -12.38
C TYR A 640 -12.87 -21.10 -13.02
N TRP A 641 -12.99 -20.81 -14.31
CA TRP A 641 -14.28 -20.83 -15.01
C TRP A 641 -14.70 -22.23 -15.45
N THR A 642 -13.75 -23.05 -15.88
CA THR A 642 -14.02 -24.36 -16.50
C THR A 642 -13.70 -25.55 -15.59
N GLY A 643 -12.91 -25.35 -14.54
CA GLY A 643 -12.36 -26.43 -13.71
C GLY A 643 -11.23 -27.23 -14.37
N GLU A 644 -10.80 -26.84 -15.58
CA GLU A 644 -9.72 -27.50 -16.30
C GLU A 644 -8.40 -27.40 -15.53
N LYS A 645 -7.72 -28.54 -15.31
CA LYS A 645 -6.38 -28.59 -14.73
C LYS A 645 -5.33 -28.38 -15.83
N VAL A 646 -4.43 -27.43 -15.62
CA VAL A 646 -3.41 -27.01 -16.58
C VAL A 646 -2.04 -27.01 -15.90
N ALA A 647 -1.06 -27.68 -16.51
CA ALA A 647 0.32 -27.64 -16.04
C ALA A 647 0.99 -26.31 -16.44
N GLY A 648 1.69 -25.69 -15.50
CA GLY A 648 2.40 -24.43 -15.69
C GLY A 648 3.82 -24.58 -16.24
N ASN A 649 4.65 -23.59 -15.97
CA ASN A 649 5.95 -23.32 -16.61
C ASN A 649 5.85 -23.11 -18.13
N ARG A 650 4.77 -22.48 -18.60
CA ARG A 650 4.50 -22.26 -20.02
C ARG A 650 3.48 -21.16 -20.25
N ILE A 651 3.49 -20.62 -21.47
CA ILE A 651 2.37 -19.81 -21.97
C ILE A 651 1.21 -20.74 -22.34
N VAL A 652 0.00 -20.34 -21.97
CA VAL A 652 -1.24 -21.04 -22.29
C VAL A 652 -2.23 -20.05 -22.87
N LYS A 653 -3.08 -20.54 -23.79
CA LYS A 653 -4.27 -19.83 -24.23
C LYS A 653 -5.43 -20.29 -23.36
N ALA A 654 -5.96 -19.38 -22.55
CA ALA A 654 -7.01 -19.70 -21.60
C ALA A 654 -8.36 -19.86 -22.29
N ASN A 655 -9.12 -20.88 -21.87
CA ASN A 655 -10.52 -21.00 -22.21
C ASN A 655 -11.34 -20.07 -21.30
N VAL A 656 -11.79 -18.94 -21.85
CA VAL A 656 -12.62 -17.94 -21.14
C VAL A 656 -14.02 -17.96 -21.75
N PRO A 657 -15.08 -18.28 -20.97
CA PRO A 657 -16.44 -18.19 -21.48
C PRO A 657 -16.78 -16.78 -21.94
N GLU A 658 -17.60 -16.63 -22.99
CA GLU A 658 -18.01 -15.31 -23.54
C GLU A 658 -18.72 -14.41 -22.50
N THR A 659 -19.31 -15.04 -21.48
CA THR A 659 -19.96 -14.40 -20.33
C THR A 659 -18.97 -14.00 -19.23
N ARG A 660 -17.67 -14.06 -19.48
CA ARG A 660 -16.59 -13.66 -18.57
C ARG A 660 -15.66 -12.67 -19.26
N GLY A 661 -14.96 -11.89 -18.45
CA GLY A 661 -14.14 -10.78 -18.92
C GLY A 661 -12.66 -11.09 -19.11
N GLY A 662 -12.13 -12.18 -18.56
CA GLY A 662 -10.72 -12.53 -18.74
C GLY A 662 -10.29 -13.82 -18.05
N PRO A 663 -9.04 -14.26 -18.26
CA PRO A 663 -8.50 -15.46 -17.64
C PRO A 663 -8.33 -15.34 -16.12
N LEU A 664 -8.84 -16.34 -15.39
CA LEU A 664 -8.69 -16.47 -13.94
C LEU A 664 -8.27 -17.89 -13.61
N PHE A 665 -7.18 -18.05 -12.87
CA PHE A 665 -6.66 -19.36 -12.49
C PHE A 665 -6.47 -19.47 -10.98
N ILE A 666 -6.68 -20.67 -10.46
CA ILE A 666 -6.46 -21.05 -9.08
C ILE A 666 -5.19 -21.87 -9.01
N ARG A 667 -4.26 -21.49 -8.12
CA ARG A 667 -3.06 -22.27 -7.86
C ARG A 667 -3.40 -23.57 -7.14
N GLU A 668 -2.74 -24.68 -7.47
CA GLU A 668 -2.86 -25.91 -6.68
C GLU A 668 -2.56 -25.66 -5.18
N GLY A 669 -3.23 -26.40 -4.30
CA GLY A 669 -3.11 -26.21 -2.85
C GLY A 669 -3.96 -25.06 -2.29
N ALA A 670 -4.68 -24.30 -3.13
CA ALA A 670 -5.46 -23.16 -2.68
C ALA A 670 -6.55 -23.53 -1.68
N ILE A 671 -6.69 -22.69 -0.65
CA ILE A 671 -7.83 -22.67 0.28
C ILE A 671 -8.41 -21.26 0.21
N ILE A 672 -9.64 -21.13 -0.28
CA ILE A 672 -10.25 -19.83 -0.56
C ILE A 672 -11.55 -19.70 0.26
N PRO A 673 -11.61 -18.77 1.23
CA PRO A 673 -12.82 -18.48 1.98
C PRO A 673 -13.78 -17.57 1.19
N TYR A 674 -15.06 -17.89 1.27
CA TYR A 674 -16.16 -17.12 0.72
C TYR A 674 -17.19 -16.84 1.82
N GLN A 675 -17.87 -15.70 1.70
CA GLN A 675 -19.08 -15.41 2.47
C GLN A 675 -20.33 -15.78 1.68
N LYS A 676 -21.47 -15.81 2.38
CA LYS A 676 -22.78 -15.95 1.76
C LYS A 676 -23.09 -14.76 0.84
N PRO A 677 -23.83 -14.97 -0.26
CA PRO A 677 -24.28 -13.87 -1.12
C PRO A 677 -24.96 -12.77 -0.29
N SER A 678 -24.48 -11.54 -0.44
CA SER A 678 -24.99 -10.35 0.25
C SER A 678 -25.07 -9.17 -0.72
N GLN A 679 -25.88 -8.16 -0.42
CA GLN A 679 -26.04 -6.92 -1.19
C GLN A 679 -25.01 -5.85 -0.83
N PHE A 680 -24.38 -5.96 0.33
CA PHE A 680 -23.28 -5.12 0.79
C PHE A 680 -22.49 -5.87 1.87
N ILE A 681 -21.27 -5.44 2.15
CA ILE A 681 -20.41 -6.03 3.16
C ILE A 681 -20.94 -5.70 4.56
N GLY A 682 -21.24 -6.73 5.33
CA GLY A 682 -21.79 -6.61 6.68
C GLY A 682 -23.33 -6.64 6.74
N GLU A 683 -24.03 -7.00 5.65
CA GLU A 683 -25.47 -7.29 5.67
C GLU A 683 -25.80 -8.43 6.66
N HIS A 684 -24.91 -9.43 6.72
CA HIS A 684 -25.00 -10.56 7.63
C HIS A 684 -23.69 -10.71 8.43
N PRO A 685 -23.74 -11.24 9.67
CA PRO A 685 -22.54 -11.62 10.41
C PRO A 685 -21.69 -12.63 9.62
N LEU A 686 -20.36 -12.58 9.78
CA LEU A 686 -19.45 -13.57 9.20
C LEU A 686 -19.34 -14.82 10.09
N ASP A 687 -20.51 -15.37 10.44
CA ASP A 687 -20.67 -16.60 11.23
C ASP A 687 -20.72 -17.86 10.37
N THR A 688 -20.78 -17.70 9.04
CA THR A 688 -20.72 -18.81 8.09
C THR A 688 -19.67 -18.51 7.03
N ILE A 689 -18.72 -19.43 6.87
CA ILE A 689 -17.65 -19.30 5.86
C ILE A 689 -17.66 -20.55 4.99
N GLU A 690 -17.82 -20.36 3.68
CA GLU A 690 -17.59 -21.42 2.70
C GLU A 690 -16.08 -21.52 2.41
N LEU A 691 -15.49 -22.70 2.58
CA LEU A 691 -14.09 -22.96 2.25
C LEU A 691 -14.01 -23.81 1.00
N ARG A 692 -13.51 -23.24 -0.10
CA ARG A 692 -13.15 -24.01 -1.30
C ARG A 692 -11.70 -24.45 -1.20
N ILE A 693 -11.48 -25.75 -1.13
CA ILE A 693 -10.18 -26.37 -0.86
C ILE A 693 -9.77 -27.21 -2.06
N TYR A 694 -8.64 -26.87 -2.66
CA TYR A 694 -8.03 -27.55 -3.81
C TYR A 694 -6.78 -28.30 -3.32
N PRO A 695 -6.91 -29.55 -2.84
CA PRO A 695 -5.82 -30.24 -2.17
C PRO A 695 -4.59 -30.40 -3.08
N HIS A 696 -3.41 -30.18 -2.52
CA HIS A 696 -2.14 -30.52 -3.14
C HIS A 696 -1.05 -30.60 -2.08
N GLN A 697 -0.40 -31.77 -1.98
CA GLN A 697 0.70 -32.02 -1.03
C GLN A 697 0.41 -31.47 0.38
N THR A 698 1.12 -30.44 0.82
CA THR A 698 0.82 -29.71 2.05
C THR A 698 0.64 -28.24 1.69
N SER A 699 -0.52 -27.69 2.03
CA SER A 699 -0.84 -26.29 1.84
C SER A 699 -1.51 -25.72 3.08
N SER A 700 -1.50 -24.39 3.21
CA SER A 700 -2.15 -23.71 4.31
C SER A 700 -2.62 -22.33 3.89
N TYR A 701 -3.68 -21.86 4.54
CA TYR A 701 -4.18 -20.49 4.44
C TYR A 701 -4.50 -19.97 5.84
N THR A 702 -4.28 -18.69 6.08
CA THR A 702 -4.67 -18.05 7.33
C THR A 702 -5.79 -17.06 7.07
N LEU A 703 -6.96 -17.30 7.64
CA LEU A 703 -8.06 -16.34 7.69
C LEU A 703 -7.75 -15.30 8.76
N TRP A 704 -7.77 -14.02 8.41
CA TRP A 704 -7.59 -12.91 9.34
C TRP A 704 -8.89 -12.13 9.49
N GLU A 705 -9.19 -11.71 10.72
CA GLU A 705 -10.42 -11.00 11.05
C GLU A 705 -10.18 -9.92 12.12
N ASP A 706 -10.94 -8.83 12.04
CA ASP A 706 -11.01 -7.73 13.00
C ASP A 706 -12.45 -7.17 13.07
N ASP A 707 -12.66 -6.04 13.76
CA ASP A 707 -13.98 -5.41 13.86
C ASP A 707 -14.48 -4.73 12.56
N GLY A 708 -13.58 -4.46 11.61
CA GLY A 708 -13.83 -3.79 10.34
C GLY A 708 -14.15 -2.29 10.42
N ILE A 709 -14.06 -1.67 11.60
CA ILE A 709 -14.51 -0.30 11.89
C ILE A 709 -13.40 0.54 12.56
N THR A 710 -12.80 0.07 13.64
CA THR A 710 -11.92 0.89 14.50
C THR A 710 -10.45 0.72 14.15
N PHE A 711 -9.57 1.45 14.84
CA PHE A 711 -8.11 1.32 14.73
C PHE A 711 -7.52 0.27 15.68
N ALA A 712 -8.34 -0.52 16.39
CA ALA A 712 -7.87 -1.50 17.37
C ALA A 712 -6.94 -2.58 16.77
N TYR A 713 -7.00 -2.80 15.45
CA TYR A 713 -6.09 -3.69 14.74
C TYR A 713 -4.61 -3.25 14.85
N GLU A 714 -4.34 -1.95 15.03
CA GLU A 714 -2.99 -1.39 15.24
C GLU A 714 -2.40 -1.86 16.58
N GLU A 715 -3.25 -2.17 17.56
CA GLU A 715 -2.88 -2.70 18.88
C GLU A 715 -2.92 -4.23 18.93
N GLY A 716 -3.03 -4.89 17.77
CA GLY A 716 -3.08 -6.35 17.66
C GLY A 716 -4.43 -6.97 18.03
N LYS A 717 -5.53 -6.20 18.08
CA LYS A 717 -6.90 -6.73 18.24
C LYS A 717 -7.38 -7.37 16.94
N LEU A 718 -6.80 -8.53 16.66
CA LEU A 718 -6.98 -9.35 15.47
C LEU A 718 -7.21 -10.79 15.89
N SER A 719 -7.94 -11.55 15.08
CA SER A 719 -7.98 -13.01 15.19
C SER A 719 -7.45 -13.67 13.93
N LYS A 720 -6.83 -14.85 14.10
CA LYS A 720 -6.28 -15.66 13.01
C LYS A 720 -6.73 -17.10 13.13
N THR A 721 -7.27 -17.64 12.04
CA THR A 721 -7.60 -19.07 11.92
C THR A 721 -6.71 -19.69 10.85
N LYS A 722 -5.74 -20.51 11.26
CA LYS A 722 -4.90 -21.25 10.31
C LYS A 722 -5.63 -22.51 9.84
N ILE A 723 -5.74 -22.68 8.54
CA ILE A 723 -6.36 -23.84 7.89
C ILE A 723 -5.25 -24.58 7.15
N ASP A 724 -4.94 -25.81 7.57
CA ASP A 724 -3.97 -26.66 6.90
C ASP A 724 -4.69 -27.73 6.07
N CYS A 725 -4.16 -28.04 4.89
CA CYS A 725 -4.60 -29.14 4.05
C CYS A 725 -3.40 -30.02 3.69
N ARG A 726 -3.52 -31.32 3.89
CA ARG A 726 -2.51 -32.31 3.52
C ARG A 726 -3.14 -33.41 2.69
N GLU A 727 -2.72 -33.54 1.44
CA GLU A 727 -3.07 -34.62 0.53
C GLU A 727 -1.89 -35.62 0.47
N SER A 728 -2.16 -36.90 0.78
CA SER A 728 -1.19 -37.98 0.72
C SER A 728 -1.83 -39.25 0.18
N GLY A 729 -1.47 -39.62 -1.06
CA GLY A 729 -2.05 -40.78 -1.73
C GLY A 729 -3.55 -40.57 -1.99
N LYS A 730 -4.39 -41.34 -1.31
CA LYS A 730 -5.87 -41.24 -1.39
C LYS A 730 -6.49 -40.49 -0.22
N GLU A 731 -5.68 -40.07 0.75
CA GLU A 731 -6.16 -39.38 1.94
C GLU A 731 -5.95 -37.87 1.81
N THR A 732 -6.99 -37.09 2.13
CA THR A 732 -6.92 -35.65 2.33
C THR A 732 -7.28 -35.33 3.77
N THR A 733 -6.34 -34.75 4.51
CA THR A 733 -6.54 -34.26 5.88
C THR A 733 -6.63 -32.74 5.87
N ILE A 734 -7.73 -32.19 6.39
CA ILE A 734 -7.95 -30.75 6.60
C ILE A 734 -7.96 -30.49 8.10
N THR A 735 -7.23 -29.48 8.54
CA THR A 735 -7.16 -29.07 9.93
C THR A 735 -7.55 -27.60 10.04
N LEU A 736 -8.65 -27.35 10.76
CA LEU A 736 -9.00 -26.01 11.25
C LEU A 736 -8.32 -25.85 12.61
N ASN A 737 -7.25 -25.06 12.67
CA ASN A 737 -6.54 -24.83 13.92
C ASN A 737 -7.34 -23.92 14.85
N ALA A 738 -7.00 -23.98 16.15
CA ALA A 738 -7.56 -23.08 17.14
C ALA A 738 -7.33 -21.61 16.75
N VAL A 739 -8.35 -20.76 16.94
CA VAL A 739 -8.21 -19.32 16.73
C VAL A 739 -7.21 -18.74 17.71
N VAL A 740 -6.30 -17.91 17.18
CA VAL A 740 -5.33 -17.14 17.95
C VAL A 740 -5.68 -15.65 17.85
N GLY A 741 -5.71 -14.97 19.00
CA GLY A 741 -6.10 -13.56 19.10
C GLY A 741 -7.61 -13.38 19.27
N SER A 742 -8.05 -12.12 19.33
CA SER A 742 -9.44 -11.73 19.59
C SER A 742 -9.66 -10.27 19.20
N TYR A 743 -10.90 -9.93 18.87
CA TYR A 743 -11.34 -8.57 18.61
C TYR A 743 -12.79 -8.37 19.10
N ASP A 744 -13.21 -7.12 19.26
CA ASP A 744 -14.56 -6.81 19.75
C ASP A 744 -15.61 -7.11 18.66
N GLY A 745 -16.69 -7.80 19.05
CA GLY A 745 -17.74 -8.21 18.11
C GLY A 745 -17.41 -9.48 17.30
N MET A 746 -16.34 -10.19 17.66
CA MET A 746 -16.04 -11.51 17.08
C MET A 746 -17.21 -12.50 17.30
N PRO A 747 -17.61 -13.29 16.27
CA PRO A 747 -18.63 -14.33 16.45
C PRO A 747 -18.23 -15.33 17.54
N LEU A 748 -19.21 -15.85 18.29
CA LEU A 748 -18.97 -16.89 19.30
C LEU A 748 -19.05 -18.32 18.72
N GLN A 749 -19.74 -18.49 17.58
CA GLN A 749 -20.03 -19.77 16.93
C GLN A 749 -20.05 -19.61 15.41
N ARG A 750 -19.59 -20.63 14.67
CA ARG A 750 -19.28 -20.54 13.24
C ARG A 750 -19.62 -21.84 12.57
N THR A 751 -20.21 -21.69 11.41
CA THR A 751 -20.44 -22.77 10.47
C THR A 751 -19.40 -22.70 9.37
N TRP A 752 -18.70 -23.80 9.15
CA TRP A 752 -17.82 -23.99 8.01
C TRP A 752 -18.53 -24.83 6.96
N GLU A 753 -18.69 -24.29 5.76
CA GLU A 753 -19.22 -25.02 4.60
C GLU A 753 -18.05 -25.42 3.69
N LEU A 754 -17.55 -26.63 3.82
CA LEU A 754 -16.38 -27.09 3.09
C LEU A 754 -16.79 -27.64 1.72
N ARG A 755 -16.09 -27.19 0.67
CA ARG A 755 -16.11 -27.76 -0.68
C ARG A 755 -14.70 -28.23 -1.02
N VAL A 756 -14.46 -29.53 -0.95
CA VAL A 756 -13.13 -30.12 -1.12
C VAL A 756 -13.06 -30.84 -2.47
N PHE A 757 -12.19 -30.37 -3.36
CA PHE A 757 -12.07 -30.86 -4.73
C PHE A 757 -11.18 -32.11 -4.80
N THR A 758 -11.67 -33.24 -4.31
CA THR A 758 -10.93 -34.52 -4.22
C THR A 758 -10.78 -35.22 -5.57
N GLY A 759 -11.59 -34.88 -6.59
CA GLY A 759 -11.56 -35.48 -7.92
C GLY A 759 -12.11 -36.92 -8.00
N SER A 760 -12.15 -37.65 -6.89
CA SER A 760 -12.71 -39.00 -6.79
C SER A 760 -13.59 -39.14 -5.55
N ARG A 761 -14.57 -40.04 -5.61
CA ARG A 761 -15.54 -40.24 -4.52
C ARG A 761 -14.82 -40.89 -3.33
N PRO A 762 -14.84 -40.28 -2.14
CA PRO A 762 -14.28 -40.91 -0.95
C PRO A 762 -15.14 -42.08 -0.49
N THR A 763 -14.49 -43.02 0.17
CA THR A 763 -15.10 -44.16 0.86
C THR A 763 -15.67 -43.76 2.21
N GLN A 764 -14.99 -42.84 2.92
CA GLN A 764 -15.45 -42.34 4.22
C GLN A 764 -14.90 -40.95 4.52
N LEU A 765 -15.55 -40.28 5.46
CA LEU A 765 -15.11 -39.02 6.04
C LEU A 765 -15.11 -39.16 7.56
N LEU A 766 -14.03 -38.73 8.20
CA LEU A 766 -13.89 -38.70 9.66
C LEU A 766 -13.80 -37.25 10.13
N LEU A 767 -14.66 -36.88 11.10
CA LEU A 767 -14.54 -35.65 11.87
C LEU A 767 -13.97 -36.00 13.24
N ASN A 768 -12.79 -35.48 13.57
CA ASN A 768 -12.09 -35.75 14.83
C ASN A 768 -11.98 -37.25 15.15
N ASN A 769 -11.59 -38.05 14.15
CA ASN A 769 -11.48 -39.51 14.20
C ASN A 769 -12.81 -40.27 14.36
N ILE A 770 -13.95 -39.60 14.18
CA ILE A 770 -15.28 -40.22 14.21
C ILE A 770 -15.86 -40.20 12.79
N THR A 771 -16.20 -41.38 12.25
CA THR A 771 -16.83 -41.50 10.94
C THR A 771 -18.18 -40.78 10.92
N THR A 772 -18.48 -40.08 9.83
CA THR A 772 -19.75 -39.39 9.62
C THR A 772 -20.25 -39.60 8.20
N ASP A 773 -21.56 -39.76 8.06
CA ASP A 773 -22.26 -39.87 6.78
C ASP A 773 -22.86 -38.52 6.33
N LYS A 774 -22.64 -37.45 7.10
CA LYS A 774 -23.18 -36.10 6.84
C LYS A 774 -22.35 -35.33 5.81
N TRP A 775 -22.14 -35.92 4.65
CA TRP A 775 -21.44 -35.28 3.53
C TRP A 775 -22.06 -35.74 2.20
N VAL A 776 -21.85 -34.95 1.16
CA VAL A 776 -22.34 -35.24 -0.19
C VAL A 776 -21.15 -35.20 -1.14
N TYR A 777 -21.14 -36.10 -2.12
CA TYR A 777 -20.16 -36.06 -3.20
C TYR A 777 -20.85 -35.84 -4.53
N GLU A 778 -20.54 -34.72 -5.16
CA GLU A 778 -21.12 -34.29 -6.43
C GLU A 778 -20.02 -33.66 -7.30
N ASN A 779 -19.98 -34.03 -8.57
CA ASN A 779 -19.10 -33.43 -9.60
C ASN A 779 -17.62 -33.34 -9.20
N GLY A 780 -17.07 -34.36 -8.55
CA GLY A 780 -15.66 -34.36 -8.15
C GLY A 780 -15.36 -33.68 -6.81
N THR A 781 -16.38 -33.21 -6.10
CA THR A 781 -16.25 -32.40 -4.88
C THR A 781 -17.00 -33.01 -3.72
N VAL A 782 -16.36 -33.00 -2.55
CA VAL A 782 -16.98 -33.34 -1.26
C VAL A 782 -17.53 -32.08 -0.62
N HIS A 783 -18.82 -32.11 -0.29
CA HIS A 783 -19.53 -31.07 0.44
C HIS A 783 -19.77 -31.53 1.87
N PHE A 784 -19.35 -30.72 2.84
CA PHE A 784 -19.45 -31.02 4.26
C PHE A 784 -19.70 -29.76 5.07
N THR A 785 -20.63 -29.81 6.02
CA THR A 785 -20.93 -28.68 6.92
C THR A 785 -20.50 -29.03 8.34
N LEU A 786 -19.69 -28.16 8.92
CA LEU A 786 -19.21 -28.27 10.30
C LEU A 786 -19.69 -27.08 11.11
N PHE A 787 -20.52 -27.34 12.11
CA PHE A 787 -20.83 -26.35 13.15
C PHE A 787 -19.78 -26.44 14.25
N GLN A 788 -19.11 -25.33 14.51
CA GLN A 788 -18.10 -25.19 15.55
C GLN A 788 -18.65 -24.25 16.64
N ASP A 789 -18.90 -24.82 17.81
CA ASP A 789 -19.39 -24.11 19.00
C ASP A 789 -18.27 -23.39 19.78
N ASP A 790 -17.03 -23.85 19.62
CA ASP A 790 -15.82 -23.31 20.23
C ASP A 790 -14.66 -23.28 19.22
N PHE A 791 -14.29 -22.10 18.74
CA PHE A 791 -13.20 -21.95 17.76
C PHE A 791 -11.80 -22.09 18.33
N HIS A 792 -11.66 -22.12 19.65
CA HIS A 792 -10.38 -22.41 20.28
C HIS A 792 -10.08 -23.91 20.29
N LYS A 793 -11.04 -24.75 19.88
CA LYS A 793 -10.81 -26.18 19.64
C LYS A 793 -10.46 -26.45 18.20
N LYS A 794 -9.30 -27.05 17.99
CA LYS A 794 -8.88 -27.63 16.72
C LYS A 794 -9.92 -28.63 16.21
N GLN A 795 -10.21 -28.58 14.91
CA GLN A 795 -11.04 -29.56 14.21
C GLN A 795 -10.21 -30.24 13.12
N THR A 796 -10.35 -31.56 12.98
CA THR A 796 -9.66 -32.33 11.95
C THR A 796 -10.67 -33.13 11.13
N ILE A 797 -10.63 -32.92 9.81
CA ILE A 797 -11.43 -33.63 8.82
C ILE A 797 -10.49 -34.52 8.02
N VAL A 798 -10.76 -35.82 7.95
CA VAL A 798 -9.99 -36.77 7.12
C VAL A 798 -10.93 -37.37 6.09
N ILE A 799 -10.54 -37.31 4.82
CA ILE A 799 -11.30 -37.80 3.67
C ILE A 799 -10.46 -38.91 3.03
N GLN A 800 -11.02 -40.13 2.87
CA GLN A 800 -10.29 -41.33 2.43
C GLN A 800 -10.96 -42.06 1.26
#